data_AF-A0A953Z993-F1
#
_entry.id   AF-A0A953Z993-F1
#
_cell.length_a   1.000
_cell.length_b   1.000
_cell.length_c   1.000
_cell.angle_alpha   90.00
_cell.angle_beta   90.00
_cell.angle_gamma   90.00
#
_symmetry.space_group_name_H-M   'P 1'
#
loop_
_entity.id
_entity.type
_entity.pdbx_description
1 polymer ?
#
loop_
_entity_poly.entity_id
_entity_poly.type
_entity_poly.pdbx_seq_one_letter_code
_entity_poly.pdbx_strand_id
1 'polypeptide(L)'
;MIAPSLVLAGLLLAQQPATVPESTDFERTSTNADVHAFLEQLSRAPNSTRLRTHRFGFTALGRDLDCVVASLDASRTPAEFRAGARLRALILANIHGGEVEGKEAVLRLLREIAYGEHEDLLQRVDLLFVPVFNADGNDAIDPSNRPSQNGPNGGVGQRHNAQDLDLNRDYIKAESPEVRAQLALLQAFDPHLYMDLHTTNGSDHGYQLTYAPALSTTLDPELDAFTHDEFMPSVRAAMLERHAMRTFDYGNFSDGGQGEGHANGWYTFDHKPRLGWNYVGLRNRISVLSEAYSYLPFSERIAVTHAFVLETIRALVDRERQAREIFAHADERVLRRDAPRPSIGFDSEFAPPRITNVLISDVARVETEHGVRRVAGPSWRDKPETPVYVRFEPRRSIPMPSAWAIVGANSLIRQTLLLHGIEVHRLSEPTDVEAECFWPTSVAKPRLRFQGHRMLRIRGEIAKSRRELPAGTLIVSGHQRLARLAAMLLDPHSEDSLAVWNFFDDAIRVVDEIDPDAPLAFPILRLGRTPNATRRCDLDQEHLVNPNLLSPRPPEGDVLIVSIHCTDPGLRVDGPFERAARWQGRKVRYRFGANEYDDTTALERAIRQARPDTDAVVIVPDARVVDREILLVAESLRRCGVEHLHLDVSKHE
;
A
#
# COMPACT_ATOMS: atom_id res chain seq x y z
N MET A 1 35.86 -11.33 62.20
CA MET A 1 36.22 -11.06 60.80
C MET A 1 35.45 -12.02 59.92
N ILE A 2 34.32 -11.57 59.35
CA ILE A 2 33.55 -12.29 58.34
C ILE A 2 33.58 -11.39 57.10
N ALA A 3 33.99 -11.96 55.96
CA ALA A 3 34.39 -11.25 54.77
C ALA A 3 33.26 -10.45 54.09
N PRO A 4 33.53 -9.27 53.51
CA PRO A 4 32.62 -8.56 52.63
C PRO A 4 32.83 -9.08 51.21
N SER A 5 32.05 -10.08 50.78
CA SER A 5 32.10 -10.54 49.37
C SER A 5 30.72 -10.83 48.79
N LEU A 6 29.67 -10.29 49.40
CA LEU A 6 28.27 -10.55 49.01
C LEU A 6 27.45 -9.27 48.74
N VAL A 7 28.11 -8.14 48.46
CA VAL A 7 27.44 -6.85 48.16
C VAL A 7 27.68 -6.38 46.71
N LEU A 8 28.39 -7.12 45.87
CA LEU A 8 28.63 -6.77 44.45
C LEU A 8 27.94 -7.70 43.44
N ALA A 9 26.82 -8.34 43.82
CA ALA A 9 26.00 -9.16 42.91
C ALA A 9 24.58 -8.60 42.68
N GLY A 10 24.28 -7.41 43.20
CA GLY A 10 23.07 -6.65 42.88
C GLY A 10 23.45 -5.36 42.18
N LEU A 11 22.78 -5.04 41.06
CA LEU A 11 22.98 -3.88 40.16
C LEU A 11 23.92 -4.11 38.97
N LEU A 12 23.57 -5.08 38.13
CA LEU A 12 23.75 -4.99 36.68
C LEU A 12 22.53 -5.65 36.02
N LEU A 13 21.32 -5.19 36.38
CA LEU A 13 20.23 -5.25 35.41
C LEU A 13 20.67 -4.31 34.29
N ALA A 14 21.04 -4.87 33.14
CA ALA A 14 21.38 -4.07 31.97
C ALA A 14 20.19 -3.12 31.72
N GLN A 15 20.44 -1.81 31.83
CA GLN A 15 19.44 -0.79 31.55
C GLN A 15 18.90 -1.06 30.14
N GLN A 16 17.58 -1.21 30.00
CA GLN A 16 16.99 -1.44 28.69
C GLN A 16 17.31 -0.25 27.77
N PRO A 17 17.59 -0.47 26.48
CA PRO A 17 17.90 0.62 25.56
C PRO A 17 16.69 1.54 25.43
N ALA A 18 16.92 2.85 25.48
CA ALA A 18 15.88 3.87 25.30
C ALA A 18 15.68 4.16 23.80
N THR A 19 14.44 4.42 23.39
CA THR A 19 14.16 4.99 22.06
C THR A 19 14.61 6.45 22.01
N VAL A 20 14.72 7.05 20.82
CA VAL A 20 15.08 8.48 20.70
C VAL A 20 14.10 9.36 21.49
N PRO A 21 12.76 9.20 21.37
CA PRO A 21 11.84 9.96 22.21
C PRO A 21 12.16 9.83 23.70
N GLU A 22 12.31 8.62 24.23
CA GLU A 22 12.58 8.43 25.67
C GLU A 22 13.92 9.05 26.11
N SER A 23 14.96 8.95 25.29
CA SER A 23 16.28 9.52 25.59
C SER A 23 16.33 11.05 25.48
N THR A 24 15.35 11.65 24.81
CA THR A 24 15.26 13.09 24.55
C THR A 24 14.10 13.76 25.27
N ASP A 25 13.48 13.09 26.24
CA ASP A 25 12.26 13.56 26.92
C ASP A 25 11.15 13.96 25.94
N PHE A 26 10.99 13.16 24.89
CA PHE A 26 10.03 13.30 23.80
C PHE A 26 10.17 14.57 22.96
N GLU A 27 11.34 15.20 22.98
CA GLU A 27 11.65 16.37 22.16
C GLU A 27 11.95 16.00 20.69
N ARG A 28 12.34 14.75 20.42
CA ARG A 28 12.69 14.26 19.07
C ARG A 28 12.08 12.89 18.78
N THR A 29 11.92 12.62 17.49
CA THR A 29 11.55 11.30 16.95
C THR A 29 12.77 10.63 16.30
N SER A 30 12.72 9.30 16.16
CA SER A 30 13.78 8.48 15.60
C SER A 30 13.92 8.66 14.08
N THR A 31 15.14 8.90 13.59
CA THR A 31 15.48 8.73 12.17
C THR A 31 15.58 7.24 11.80
N ASN A 32 15.71 6.91 10.51
CA ASN A 32 15.95 5.54 10.09
C ASN A 32 17.25 4.97 10.67
N ALA A 33 18.30 5.80 10.77
CA ALA A 33 19.56 5.41 11.40
C ALA A 33 19.39 5.12 12.90
N ASP A 34 18.58 5.92 13.61
CA ASP A 34 18.29 5.70 15.03
C ASP A 34 17.52 4.39 15.25
N VAL A 35 16.56 4.08 14.38
CA VAL A 35 15.82 2.81 14.37
C VAL A 35 16.78 1.64 14.22
N HIS A 36 17.67 1.66 13.23
CA HIS A 36 18.67 0.60 13.05
C HIS A 36 19.61 0.45 14.26
N ALA A 37 20.08 1.57 14.82
CA ALA A 37 20.94 1.56 16.00
C ALA A 37 20.22 0.96 17.22
N PHE A 38 18.93 1.26 17.38
CA PHE A 38 18.11 0.67 18.44
C PHE A 38 17.91 -0.84 18.25
N LEU A 39 17.62 -1.30 17.03
CA LEU A 39 17.50 -2.73 16.72
C LEU A 39 18.84 -3.47 16.95
N GLU A 40 19.98 -2.84 16.64
CA GLU A 40 21.30 -3.40 16.94
C GLU A 40 21.51 -3.54 18.46
N GLN A 41 21.06 -2.58 19.27
CA GLN A 41 21.11 -2.70 20.72
C GLN A 41 20.25 -3.88 21.22
N LEU A 42 19.05 -4.08 20.64
CA LEU A 42 18.19 -5.22 20.99
C LEU A 42 18.80 -6.58 20.65
N SER A 43 19.76 -6.66 19.70
CA SER A 43 20.46 -7.91 19.41
C SER A 43 21.25 -8.48 20.61
N ARG A 44 21.54 -7.62 21.60
CA ARG A 44 22.26 -7.96 22.85
C ARG A 44 21.31 -8.24 24.03
N ALA A 45 20.00 -8.15 23.83
CA ALA A 45 19.01 -8.39 24.88
C ALA A 45 18.91 -9.89 25.25
N PRO A 46 18.44 -10.24 26.46
CA PRO A 46 18.41 -11.64 26.93
C PRO A 46 17.62 -12.60 26.04
N ASN A 47 16.56 -12.12 25.37
CA ASN A 47 15.74 -12.90 24.45
C ASN A 47 15.86 -12.38 23.00
N SER A 48 17.03 -11.86 22.61
CA SER A 48 17.24 -11.31 21.27
C SER A 48 17.00 -12.31 20.14
N THR A 49 17.10 -13.61 20.40
CA THR A 49 16.75 -14.68 19.45
C THR A 49 15.27 -14.70 19.06
N ARG A 50 14.40 -14.00 19.82
CA ARG A 50 12.99 -13.81 19.46
C ARG A 50 12.80 -12.79 18.34
N LEU A 51 13.81 -12.00 18.02
CA LEU A 51 13.75 -10.97 17.00
C LEU A 51 14.66 -11.33 15.83
N ARG A 52 14.16 -11.08 14.61
CA ARG A 52 14.98 -11.13 13.41
C ARG A 52 14.60 -10.02 12.45
N THR A 53 15.55 -9.14 12.15
CA THR A 53 15.38 -8.09 11.15
C THR A 53 15.66 -8.66 9.76
N HIS A 54 14.74 -8.37 8.84
CA HIS A 54 14.83 -8.71 7.43
C HIS A 54 14.64 -7.44 6.61
N ARG A 55 15.59 -7.16 5.73
CA ARG A 55 15.37 -6.18 4.67
C ARG A 55 14.42 -6.78 3.63
N PHE A 56 13.30 -6.13 3.39
CA PHE A 56 12.29 -6.61 2.43
C PHE A 56 12.18 -5.76 1.17
N GLY A 57 12.90 -4.63 1.12
CA GLY A 57 12.96 -3.77 -0.06
C GLY A 57 13.84 -2.56 0.15
N PHE A 58 13.72 -1.60 -0.78
CA PHE A 58 14.39 -0.32 -0.72
C PHE A 58 13.41 0.80 -1.03
N THR A 59 13.66 1.99 -0.48
CA THR A 59 12.96 3.20 -0.88
C THR A 59 13.43 3.70 -2.23
N ALA A 60 12.77 4.75 -2.75
CA ALA A 60 13.25 5.45 -3.92
C ALA A 60 14.71 5.93 -3.76
N LEU A 61 15.11 6.55 -2.64
CA LEU A 61 16.52 6.94 -2.43
C LEU A 61 17.45 5.77 -2.05
N GLY A 62 16.99 4.52 -2.14
CA GLY A 62 17.81 3.35 -1.86
C GLY A 62 18.05 3.08 -0.38
N ARG A 63 17.24 3.66 0.52
CA ARG A 63 17.27 3.30 1.95
C ARG A 63 16.64 1.94 2.15
N ASP A 64 17.16 1.19 3.12
CA ASP A 64 16.62 -0.10 3.48
C ASP A 64 15.19 0.02 4.02
N LEU A 65 14.32 -0.90 3.59
CA LEU A 65 13.03 -1.14 4.22
C LEU A 65 13.16 -2.40 5.07
N ASP A 66 13.04 -2.23 6.39
CA ASP A 66 13.20 -3.30 7.36
C ASP A 66 11.87 -3.80 7.91
N CYS A 67 11.77 -5.13 7.99
CA CYS A 67 10.73 -5.85 8.70
C CYS A 67 11.36 -6.65 9.84
N VAL A 68 10.94 -6.40 11.07
CA VAL A 68 11.38 -7.15 12.26
C VAL A 68 10.34 -8.22 12.57
N VAL A 69 10.73 -9.48 12.40
CA VAL A 69 9.94 -10.63 12.80
C VAL A 69 10.16 -10.88 14.29
N ALA A 70 9.08 -10.92 15.06
CA ALA A 70 9.08 -11.26 16.48
C ALA A 70 8.31 -12.56 16.71
N SER A 71 9.00 -13.58 17.19
CA SER A 71 8.48 -14.94 17.36
C SER A 71 9.32 -15.74 18.37
N LEU A 72 8.75 -16.79 18.98
CA LEU A 72 9.56 -17.76 19.74
C LEU A 72 10.62 -18.46 18.89
N ASP A 73 10.39 -18.55 17.58
CA ASP A 73 11.40 -18.98 16.61
C ASP A 73 11.35 -18.04 15.40
N ALA A 74 12.14 -16.97 15.48
CA ALA A 74 12.29 -15.97 14.44
C ALA A 74 13.24 -16.41 13.30
N SER A 75 13.85 -17.60 13.39
CA SER A 75 14.77 -18.10 12.37
C SER A 75 14.06 -18.70 11.14
N ARG A 76 12.76 -18.97 11.26
CA ARG A 76 11.92 -19.51 10.19
C ARG A 76 11.91 -18.64 8.94
N THR A 77 11.74 -19.29 7.80
CA THR A 77 11.50 -18.68 6.50
C THR A 77 10.03 -18.24 6.38
N PRO A 78 9.69 -17.30 5.48
CA PRO A 78 8.30 -16.91 5.24
C PRO A 78 7.36 -18.08 4.91
N ALA A 79 7.86 -19.08 4.15
CA ALA A 79 7.11 -20.29 3.83
C ALA A 79 6.81 -21.13 5.08
N GLU A 80 7.75 -21.26 6.00
CA GLU A 80 7.55 -21.97 7.28
C GLU A 80 6.61 -21.21 8.22
N PHE A 81 6.67 -19.88 8.26
CA PHE A 81 5.68 -19.07 8.97
C PHE A 81 4.27 -19.30 8.40
N ARG A 82 4.14 -19.32 7.08
CA ARG A 82 2.85 -19.52 6.40
C ARG A 82 2.28 -20.92 6.55
N ALA A 83 3.13 -21.94 6.60
CA ALA A 83 2.72 -23.32 6.85
C ALA A 83 2.46 -23.61 8.35
N GLY A 84 2.94 -22.73 9.23
CA GLY A 84 2.83 -22.88 10.68
C GLY A 84 1.40 -22.72 11.22
N ALA A 85 1.18 -23.25 12.43
CA ALA A 85 -0.12 -23.21 13.08
C ALA A 85 -0.43 -21.87 13.78
N ARG A 86 0.56 -20.99 13.98
CA ARG A 86 0.37 -19.70 14.68
C ARG A 86 -0.38 -18.69 13.82
N LEU A 87 -1.04 -17.75 14.48
CA LEU A 87 -1.53 -16.54 13.83
C LEU A 87 -0.34 -15.72 13.33
N ARG A 88 -0.60 -14.74 12.46
CA ARG A 88 0.42 -13.90 11.82
C ARG A 88 -0.15 -12.50 11.78
N ALA A 89 0.54 -11.52 12.35
CA ALA A 89 0.09 -10.13 12.32
C ALA A 89 1.19 -9.24 11.76
N LEU A 90 0.84 -8.38 10.80
CA LEU A 90 1.75 -7.37 10.23
C LEU A 90 1.32 -6.00 10.72
N ILE A 91 2.23 -5.30 11.40
CA ILE A 91 2.03 -3.97 11.94
C ILE A 91 2.95 -3.03 11.16
N LEU A 92 2.35 -2.22 10.29
CA LEU A 92 3.00 -1.21 9.47
C LEU A 92 2.92 0.14 10.18
N ALA A 93 4.05 0.81 10.33
CA ALA A 93 4.13 2.15 10.86
C ALA A 93 4.79 3.12 9.87
N ASN A 94 4.47 4.40 10.03
CA ASN A 94 5.17 5.50 9.39
C ASN A 94 5.18 5.42 7.85
N ILE A 95 4.02 5.02 7.27
CA ILE A 95 3.76 5.18 5.83
C ILE A 95 3.72 6.65 5.40
N HIS A 96 3.33 7.54 6.32
CA HIS A 96 3.60 8.96 6.22
C HIS A 96 4.72 9.31 7.21
N GLY A 97 5.83 9.87 6.73
CA GLY A 97 7.02 10.16 7.55
C GLY A 97 6.76 11.11 8.73
N GLY A 98 5.73 11.96 8.62
CA GLY A 98 5.33 12.89 9.68
C GLY A 98 4.48 12.28 10.81
N GLU A 99 4.01 11.05 10.65
CA GLU A 99 3.13 10.36 11.59
C GLU A 99 3.96 9.35 12.37
N VAL A 100 4.47 9.82 13.51
CA VAL A 100 5.69 9.27 14.12
C VAL A 100 5.45 8.41 15.35
N GLU A 101 4.31 8.49 16.02
CA GLU A 101 4.10 7.66 17.23
C GLU A 101 4.01 6.16 16.93
N GLY A 102 3.55 5.76 15.74
CA GLY A 102 3.44 4.35 15.34
C GLY A 102 4.80 3.63 15.36
N LYS A 103 5.85 4.27 14.80
CA LYS A 103 7.19 3.67 14.77
C LYS A 103 7.76 3.53 16.18
N GLU A 104 7.57 4.54 17.03
CA GLU A 104 8.12 4.52 18.40
C GLU A 104 7.37 3.51 19.29
N ALA A 105 6.05 3.38 19.11
CA ALA A 105 5.23 2.38 19.79
C ALA A 105 5.67 0.96 19.42
N VAL A 106 5.95 0.72 18.13
CA VAL A 106 6.47 -0.55 17.63
C VAL A 106 7.86 -0.85 18.18
N LEU A 107 8.77 0.14 18.21
CA LEU A 107 10.10 -0.03 18.82
C LEU A 107 10.01 -0.41 20.31
N ARG A 108 9.08 0.21 21.04
CA ARG A 108 8.82 -0.16 22.44
C ARG A 108 8.36 -1.61 22.58
N LEU A 109 7.41 -2.07 21.76
CA LEU A 109 6.97 -3.48 21.77
C LEU A 109 8.11 -4.44 21.46
N LEU A 110 8.96 -4.12 20.48
CA LEU A 110 10.13 -4.93 20.14
C LEU A 110 11.09 -5.06 21.33
N ARG A 111 11.33 -3.97 22.07
CA ARG A 111 12.12 -4.01 23.31
C ARG A 111 11.49 -4.89 24.37
N GLU A 112 10.20 -4.72 24.65
CA GLU A 112 9.47 -5.55 25.63
C GLU A 112 9.63 -7.05 25.30
N ILE A 113 9.45 -7.42 24.03
CA ILE A 113 9.64 -8.80 23.54
C ILE A 113 11.09 -9.29 23.74
N ALA A 114 12.08 -8.48 23.36
CA ALA A 114 13.50 -8.82 23.48
C ALA A 114 13.95 -9.00 24.95
N TYR A 115 13.22 -8.39 25.88
CA TYR A 115 13.44 -8.51 27.32
C TYR A 115 12.53 -9.54 28.01
N GLY A 116 11.76 -10.30 27.24
CA GLY A 116 11.05 -11.48 27.70
C GLY A 116 9.54 -11.30 27.91
N GLU A 117 9.00 -10.11 27.69
CA GLU A 117 7.56 -9.86 27.80
C GLU A 117 6.78 -10.47 26.62
N HIS A 118 5.46 -10.60 26.80
CA HIS A 118 4.50 -11.08 25.79
C HIS A 118 4.77 -12.49 25.24
N GLU A 119 5.48 -13.34 25.97
CA GLU A 119 5.73 -14.73 25.57
C GLU A 119 4.44 -15.52 25.34
N ASP A 120 3.43 -15.27 26.18
CA ASP A 120 2.08 -15.84 26.08
C ASP A 120 1.42 -15.53 24.73
N LEU A 121 1.62 -14.33 24.20
CA LEU A 121 1.17 -13.96 22.86
C LEU A 121 2.00 -14.69 21.80
N LEU A 122 3.33 -14.68 21.90
CA LEU A 122 4.22 -15.29 20.90
C LEU A 122 4.07 -16.81 20.77
N GLN A 123 3.48 -17.49 21.76
CA GLN A 123 3.08 -18.90 21.64
C GLN A 123 1.98 -19.10 20.58
N ARG A 124 1.15 -18.08 20.34
CA ARG A 124 -0.07 -18.14 19.52
C ARG A 124 0.01 -17.28 18.25
N VAL A 125 0.83 -16.23 18.23
CA VAL A 125 0.98 -15.33 17.08
C VAL A 125 2.45 -15.04 16.76
N ASP A 126 2.78 -15.06 15.48
CA ASP A 126 4.03 -14.55 14.93
C ASP A 126 3.81 -13.10 14.45
N LEU A 127 4.64 -12.17 14.91
CA LEU A 127 4.47 -10.74 14.66
C LEU A 127 5.49 -10.25 13.63
N LEU A 128 5.05 -9.39 12.72
CA LEU A 128 5.87 -8.70 11.74
C LEU A 128 5.72 -7.21 11.95
N PHE A 129 6.80 -6.52 12.26
CA PHE A 129 6.82 -5.08 12.45
C PHE A 129 7.57 -4.42 11.30
N VAL A 130 6.96 -3.43 10.67
CA VAL A 130 7.63 -2.53 9.72
C VAL A 130 7.67 -1.15 10.38
N PRO A 131 8.74 -0.80 11.12
CA PRO A 131 8.76 0.42 11.91
C PRO A 131 8.77 1.68 11.04
N VAL A 132 9.51 1.67 9.93
CA VAL A 132 9.63 2.82 9.04
C VAL A 132 9.36 2.39 7.61
N PHE A 133 8.11 2.54 7.16
CA PHE A 133 7.75 2.20 5.78
C PHE A 133 8.16 3.27 4.76
N ASN A 134 8.01 4.55 5.11
CA ASN A 134 8.46 5.66 4.27
C ASN A 134 9.80 6.21 4.79
N ALA A 135 10.88 5.45 4.67
CA ALA A 135 12.18 5.86 5.25
C ALA A 135 12.74 7.17 4.63
N ASP A 136 12.41 7.44 3.37
CA ASP A 136 12.77 8.70 2.72
C ASP A 136 12.03 9.90 3.30
N GLY A 137 10.71 9.76 3.47
CA GLY A 137 9.87 10.79 4.07
C GLY A 137 10.15 10.96 5.56
N ASN A 138 10.46 9.87 6.27
CA ASN A 138 10.80 9.87 7.69
C ASN A 138 12.01 10.76 7.99
N ASP A 139 13.09 10.60 7.22
CA ASP A 139 14.35 11.29 7.45
C ASP A 139 14.35 12.74 6.93
N ALA A 140 13.35 13.12 6.13
CA ALA A 140 13.10 14.50 5.73
C ALA A 140 12.45 15.30 6.88
N ILE A 141 13.12 15.33 8.03
CA ILE A 141 12.65 15.99 9.25
C ILE A 141 12.75 17.51 9.09
N ASP A 142 11.63 18.18 9.30
CA ASP A 142 11.54 19.63 9.34
C ASP A 142 10.51 20.05 10.42
N PRO A 143 10.84 21.00 11.32
CA PRO A 143 9.89 21.50 12.31
C PRO A 143 8.62 22.16 11.74
N SER A 144 8.63 22.56 10.47
CA SER A 144 7.45 23.06 9.76
C SER A 144 6.54 21.95 9.22
N ASN A 145 6.97 20.69 9.26
CA ASN A 145 6.09 19.56 8.94
C ASN A 145 5.04 19.39 10.04
N ARG A 146 3.77 19.31 9.64
CA ARG A 146 2.60 19.15 10.54
C ARG A 146 2.56 20.21 11.67
N PRO A 147 2.49 21.51 11.34
CA PRO A 147 2.63 22.59 12.33
C PRO A 147 1.52 22.61 13.38
N SER A 148 0.36 22.00 13.08
CA SER A 148 -0.76 21.87 14.03
C SER A 148 -0.56 20.77 15.07
N GLN A 149 0.36 19.83 14.87
CA GLN A 149 0.56 18.68 15.75
C GLN A 149 1.26 19.09 17.06
N ASN A 150 0.86 18.47 18.18
CA ASN A 150 1.46 18.74 19.47
C ASN A 150 2.79 17.98 19.66
N GLY A 151 3.85 18.53 19.09
CA GLY A 151 5.20 17.98 19.12
C GLY A 151 5.39 16.74 18.23
N PRO A 152 6.59 16.13 18.25
CA PRO A 152 7.82 16.61 18.93
C PRO A 152 8.31 17.98 18.42
N ASN A 153 9.01 18.75 19.26
CA ASN A 153 9.51 20.09 18.87
C ASN A 153 10.64 20.02 17.85
N GLY A 154 11.45 18.96 17.86
CA GLY A 154 12.51 18.73 16.89
C GLY A 154 12.03 18.45 15.45
N GLY A 155 10.72 18.52 15.21
CA GLY A 155 10.10 18.27 13.91
C GLY A 155 9.83 16.80 13.63
N VAL A 156 9.13 16.57 12.52
CA VAL A 156 8.77 15.24 12.02
C VAL A 156 9.06 15.15 10.53
N GLY A 157 9.02 13.94 9.96
CA GLY A 157 9.20 13.73 8.54
C GLY A 157 8.06 14.29 7.68
N GLN A 158 8.16 14.13 6.36
CA GLN A 158 7.14 14.54 5.40
C GLN A 158 6.18 13.40 5.05
N ARG A 159 5.01 13.75 4.52
CA ARG A 159 3.96 12.78 4.15
C ARG A 159 4.38 11.85 2.99
N HIS A 160 4.93 12.44 1.93
CA HIS A 160 5.22 11.72 0.69
C HIS A 160 6.59 11.02 0.73
N ASN A 161 6.80 10.02 -0.13
CA ASN A 161 8.14 9.47 -0.34
C ASN A 161 9.00 10.43 -1.18
N ALA A 162 10.24 10.05 -1.52
CA ALA A 162 11.14 10.92 -2.30
C ALA A 162 10.73 11.10 -3.78
N GLN A 163 9.70 10.41 -4.26
CA GLN A 163 9.07 10.61 -5.58
C GLN A 163 7.82 11.49 -5.50
N ASP A 164 7.57 12.14 -4.36
CA ASP A 164 6.36 12.91 -4.07
C ASP A 164 5.05 12.07 -4.14
N LEU A 165 5.16 10.73 -4.01
CA LEU A 165 4.01 9.84 -3.94
C LEU A 165 3.51 9.68 -2.51
N ASP A 166 2.19 9.71 -2.34
CA ASP A 166 1.53 9.28 -1.12
C ASP A 166 1.42 7.76 -1.19
N LEU A 167 2.26 7.06 -0.42
CA LEU A 167 2.32 5.61 -0.41
C LEU A 167 0.97 4.98 0.00
N ASN A 168 0.18 5.68 0.82
CA ASN A 168 -1.18 5.26 1.18
C ASN A 168 -2.22 5.60 0.10
N ARG A 169 -1.79 5.85 -1.14
CA ARG A 169 -2.64 5.96 -2.34
C ARG A 169 -2.14 5.08 -3.49
N ASP A 170 -1.14 4.23 -3.24
CA ASP A 170 -0.38 3.53 -4.27
C ASP A 170 -0.69 2.02 -4.34
N TYR A 171 -1.52 1.47 -3.44
CA TYR A 171 -1.76 0.02 -3.35
C TYR A 171 -2.43 -0.63 -4.58
N ILE A 172 -3.05 0.16 -5.47
CA ILE A 172 -3.63 -0.35 -6.74
C ILE A 172 -2.64 -0.24 -7.90
N LYS A 173 -1.98 0.90 -8.04
CA LYS A 173 -1.07 1.16 -9.17
C LYS A 173 0.33 0.57 -8.94
N ALA A 174 0.71 0.38 -7.68
CA ALA A 174 1.97 -0.19 -7.21
C ALA A 174 3.19 0.41 -7.94
N GLU A 175 3.22 1.73 -8.05
CA GLU A 175 4.29 2.42 -8.79
C GLU A 175 5.53 2.65 -7.94
N SER A 176 5.38 2.84 -6.62
CA SER A 176 6.50 3.07 -5.71
C SER A 176 7.23 1.78 -5.37
N PRO A 177 8.57 1.80 -5.20
CA PRO A 177 9.33 0.63 -4.77
C PRO A 177 8.90 0.16 -3.36
N GLU A 178 8.50 1.09 -2.48
CA GLU A 178 8.03 0.78 -1.14
C GLU A 178 6.76 -0.09 -1.17
N VAL A 179 5.74 0.31 -1.94
CA VAL A 179 4.50 -0.48 -2.06
C VAL A 179 4.74 -1.81 -2.76
N ARG A 180 5.60 -1.85 -3.79
CA ARG A 180 5.97 -3.15 -4.42
C ARG A 180 6.58 -4.12 -3.41
N ALA A 181 7.49 -3.63 -2.56
CA ALA A 181 8.08 -4.43 -1.48
C ALA A 181 7.02 -4.88 -0.46
N GLN A 182 6.08 -4.00 -0.09
CA GLN A 182 4.99 -4.34 0.82
C GLN A 182 4.07 -5.43 0.24
N LEU A 183 3.75 -5.37 -1.04
CA LEU A 183 2.94 -6.39 -1.71
C LEU A 183 3.65 -7.75 -1.71
N ALA A 184 4.96 -7.78 -1.93
CA ALA A 184 5.76 -9.00 -1.81
C ALA A 184 5.75 -9.55 -0.38
N LEU A 185 5.88 -8.69 0.63
CA LEU A 185 5.83 -9.07 2.04
C LEU A 185 4.46 -9.66 2.42
N LEU A 186 3.36 -9.03 1.99
CA LEU A 186 1.99 -9.54 2.18
C LEU A 186 1.76 -10.90 1.51
N GLN A 187 2.38 -11.15 0.36
CA GLN A 187 2.29 -12.45 -0.31
C GLN A 187 3.12 -13.53 0.40
N ALA A 188 4.32 -13.17 0.84
CA ALA A 188 5.24 -14.09 1.51
C ALA A 188 4.67 -14.57 2.85
N PHE A 189 4.13 -13.64 3.65
CA PHE A 189 3.65 -13.93 4.99
C PHE A 189 2.15 -14.10 5.12
N ASP A 190 1.32 -13.64 4.18
CA ASP A 190 -0.15 -13.75 4.22
C ASP A 190 -0.76 -13.53 5.63
N PRO A 191 -0.57 -12.35 6.23
CA PRO A 191 -0.93 -12.11 7.62
C PRO A 191 -2.44 -12.21 7.86
N HIS A 192 -2.82 -12.72 9.03
CA HIS A 192 -4.21 -12.81 9.51
C HIS A 192 -4.76 -11.46 9.98
N LEU A 193 -3.86 -10.60 10.50
CA LEU A 193 -4.14 -9.23 10.93
C LEU A 193 -3.14 -8.28 10.26
N TYR A 194 -3.62 -7.18 9.71
CA TYR A 194 -2.82 -6.06 9.24
C TYR A 194 -3.20 -4.79 10.00
N MET A 195 -2.22 -4.09 10.55
CA MET A 195 -2.43 -2.79 11.20
C MET A 195 -1.62 -1.73 10.47
N ASP A 196 -2.25 -0.61 10.16
CA ASP A 196 -1.62 0.56 9.55
C ASP A 196 -1.70 1.73 10.53
N LEU A 197 -0.55 2.14 11.08
CA LEU A 197 -0.47 3.09 12.20
C LEU A 197 -0.22 4.52 11.70
N HIS A 198 -1.21 5.41 11.91
CA HIS A 198 -1.26 6.81 11.48
C HIS A 198 -1.51 7.77 12.65
N THR A 199 -1.34 9.07 12.37
CA THR A 199 -1.78 10.18 13.23
C THR A 199 -2.82 11.02 12.51
N THR A 200 -3.92 11.36 13.19
CA THR A 200 -4.96 12.19 12.60
C THR A 200 -4.40 13.54 12.16
N ASN A 201 -4.95 14.15 11.12
CA ASN A 201 -4.72 15.57 10.82
C ASN A 201 -5.38 16.52 11.83
N GLY A 202 -6.03 15.96 12.86
CA GLY A 202 -6.70 16.69 13.93
C GLY A 202 -8.18 16.90 13.68
N SER A 203 -8.93 16.99 14.77
CA SER A 203 -10.30 17.51 14.86
C SER A 203 -10.58 17.88 16.32
N ASP A 204 -11.77 18.38 16.61
CA ASP A 204 -12.16 18.69 17.99
C ASP A 204 -12.59 17.44 18.79
N HIS A 205 -12.33 16.22 18.31
CA HIS A 205 -12.79 15.01 19.00
C HIS A 205 -12.05 14.77 20.33
N GLY A 206 -12.70 14.11 21.27
CA GLY A 206 -12.16 13.81 22.60
C GLY A 206 -11.56 12.41 22.79
N TYR A 207 -11.32 11.66 21.72
CA TYR A 207 -10.72 10.32 21.78
C TYR A 207 -9.20 10.37 21.69
N GLN A 208 -8.50 9.51 22.43
CA GLN A 208 -7.03 9.46 22.36
C GLN A 208 -6.53 8.78 21.08
N LEU A 209 -7.29 7.84 20.54
CA LEU A 209 -7.04 7.19 19.26
C LEU A 209 -8.36 6.81 18.61
N THR A 210 -8.42 6.91 17.30
CA THR A 210 -9.56 6.43 16.52
C THR A 210 -9.11 5.36 15.52
N TYR A 211 -10.01 4.51 15.03
CA TYR A 211 -9.63 3.38 14.16
C TYR A 211 -10.68 3.09 13.08
N ALA A 212 -10.27 2.51 11.96
CA ALA A 212 -11.19 2.00 10.95
C ALA A 212 -10.80 0.59 10.53
N PRO A 213 -11.73 -0.40 10.60
CA PRO A 213 -11.64 -1.60 9.77
C PRO A 213 -11.64 -1.26 8.28
N ALA A 214 -11.43 -2.26 7.42
CA ALA A 214 -11.62 -2.08 5.98
C ALA A 214 -13.07 -1.65 5.68
N LEU A 215 -13.22 -0.70 4.76
CA LEU A 215 -14.47 -0.02 4.43
C LEU A 215 -15.00 -0.37 3.02
N SER A 216 -14.30 -1.24 2.29
CA SER A 216 -14.67 -1.58 0.90
C SER A 216 -16.04 -2.26 0.83
N THR A 217 -16.85 -1.88 -0.15
CA THR A 217 -18.18 -2.47 -0.39
C THR A 217 -18.13 -3.85 -1.07
N THR A 218 -16.93 -4.35 -1.39
CA THR A 218 -16.69 -5.66 -2.01
C THR A 218 -16.05 -6.67 -1.03
N LEU A 219 -16.03 -6.35 0.27
CA LEU A 219 -15.52 -7.27 1.31
C LEU A 219 -16.35 -8.56 1.39
N ASP A 220 -15.79 -9.54 2.10
CA ASP A 220 -16.58 -10.69 2.50
C ASP A 220 -17.54 -10.30 3.64
N PRO A 221 -18.86 -10.56 3.53
CA PRO A 221 -19.85 -10.03 4.47
C PRO A 221 -19.73 -10.63 5.88
N GLU A 222 -19.28 -11.89 6.02
CA GLU A 222 -19.07 -12.50 7.33
C GLU A 222 -17.85 -11.89 8.02
N LEU A 223 -16.76 -11.70 7.26
CA LEU A 223 -15.55 -11.03 7.76
C LEU A 223 -15.81 -9.56 8.12
N ASP A 224 -16.59 -8.85 7.29
CA ASP A 224 -16.95 -7.46 7.52
C ASP A 224 -17.77 -7.30 8.83
N ALA A 225 -18.82 -8.11 8.98
CA ALA A 225 -19.65 -8.13 10.18
C ALA A 225 -18.82 -8.47 11.43
N PHE A 226 -18.02 -9.54 11.38
CA PHE A 226 -17.16 -9.92 12.50
C PHE A 226 -16.17 -8.80 12.89
N THR A 227 -15.53 -8.17 11.91
CA THR A 227 -14.50 -7.17 12.20
C THR A 227 -15.10 -5.91 12.82
N HIS A 228 -16.21 -5.42 12.27
CA HIS A 228 -16.86 -4.19 12.72
C HIS A 228 -17.72 -4.36 13.98
N ASP A 229 -18.45 -5.47 14.11
CA ASP A 229 -19.50 -5.63 15.13
C ASP A 229 -19.02 -6.42 16.35
N GLU A 230 -17.95 -7.20 16.23
CA GLU A 230 -17.43 -8.03 17.33
C GLU A 230 -15.97 -7.71 17.67
N PHE A 231 -15.08 -7.77 16.68
CA PHE A 231 -13.64 -7.66 16.88
C PHE A 231 -13.24 -6.28 17.40
N MET A 232 -13.52 -5.20 16.65
CA MET A 232 -13.13 -3.85 17.06
C MET A 232 -13.85 -3.34 18.33
N PRO A 233 -15.15 -3.61 18.55
CA PRO A 233 -15.80 -3.30 19.82
C PRO A 233 -15.11 -3.97 21.01
N SER A 234 -14.58 -5.19 20.86
CA SER A 234 -13.83 -5.86 21.93
C SER A 234 -12.48 -5.18 22.22
N VAL A 235 -11.77 -4.70 21.18
CA VAL A 235 -10.53 -3.92 21.33
C VAL A 235 -10.83 -2.61 22.06
N ARG A 236 -11.89 -1.89 21.67
CA ARG A 236 -12.31 -0.65 22.33
C ARG A 236 -12.65 -0.87 23.80
N ALA A 237 -13.33 -1.96 24.14
CA ALA A 237 -13.61 -2.31 25.53
C ALA A 237 -12.32 -2.56 26.33
N ALA A 238 -11.38 -3.34 25.77
CA ALA A 238 -10.09 -3.64 26.41
C ALA A 238 -9.22 -2.38 26.60
N MET A 239 -9.22 -1.46 25.63
CA MET A 239 -8.55 -0.15 25.74
C MET A 239 -9.05 0.65 26.95
N LEU A 240 -10.37 0.69 27.14
CA LEU A 240 -10.97 1.41 28.27
C LEU A 240 -10.70 0.69 29.60
N GLU A 241 -10.90 -0.62 29.64
CA GLU A 241 -10.79 -1.42 30.88
C GLU A 241 -9.35 -1.50 31.41
N ARG A 242 -8.38 -1.75 30.53
CA ARG A 242 -6.99 -2.05 30.93
C ARG A 242 -6.10 -0.82 30.98
N HIS A 243 -6.43 0.21 30.19
CA HIS A 243 -5.57 1.38 30.01
C HIS A 243 -6.25 2.71 30.34
N ALA A 244 -7.56 2.70 30.63
CA ALA A 244 -8.37 3.93 30.77
C ALA A 244 -8.30 4.87 29.55
N MET A 245 -8.01 4.30 28.37
CA MET A 245 -7.89 5.03 27.11
C MET A 245 -9.17 4.89 26.29
N ARG A 246 -9.71 6.02 25.84
CA ARG A 246 -10.93 6.04 25.03
C ARG A 246 -10.57 6.00 23.56
N THR A 247 -11.05 4.97 22.88
CA THR A 247 -10.97 4.85 21.43
C THR A 247 -12.34 4.82 20.79
N PHE A 248 -12.39 5.16 19.49
CA PHE A 248 -13.63 5.20 18.74
C PHE A 248 -13.42 4.90 17.26
N ASP A 249 -14.51 4.65 16.55
CA ASP A 249 -14.47 4.51 15.10
C ASP A 249 -13.98 5.81 14.45
N TYR A 250 -13.10 5.70 13.47
CA TYR A 250 -12.47 6.82 12.80
C TYR A 250 -13.48 7.70 12.10
N GLY A 251 -13.22 8.99 12.17
CA GLY A 251 -13.94 9.97 11.40
C GLY A 251 -13.59 11.38 11.82
N ASN A 252 -14.24 12.32 11.15
CA ASN A 252 -14.13 13.74 11.44
C ASN A 252 -15.51 14.38 11.44
N PHE A 253 -15.64 15.51 12.14
CA PHE A 253 -16.83 16.32 12.06
C PHE A 253 -16.87 17.01 10.70
N SER A 254 -17.90 16.74 9.92
CA SER A 254 -18.12 17.40 8.63
C SER A 254 -19.61 17.53 8.34
N ASP A 255 -19.93 18.30 7.30
CA ASP A 255 -21.30 18.44 6.80
C ASP A 255 -21.56 17.52 5.58
N GLY A 256 -20.74 16.46 5.40
CA GLY A 256 -20.77 15.61 4.20
C GLY A 256 -20.03 16.21 2.99
N GLY A 257 -19.32 17.32 3.17
CA GLY A 257 -18.43 17.96 2.20
C GLY A 257 -17.23 18.59 2.90
N GLN A 258 -16.04 18.54 2.28
CA GLN A 258 -14.80 19.04 2.86
C GLN A 258 -14.86 20.55 3.16
N GLY A 259 -14.92 20.92 4.44
CA GLY A 259 -14.84 22.31 4.92
C GLY A 259 -15.09 22.43 6.43
N GLU A 260 -14.35 23.31 7.11
CA GLU A 260 -14.44 23.56 8.55
C GLU A 260 -15.75 24.30 8.91
N GLY A 261 -16.50 23.73 9.87
CA GLY A 261 -17.72 24.29 10.45
C GLY A 261 -18.66 23.16 10.86
N HIS A 262 -18.88 22.95 12.16
CA HIS A 262 -19.77 21.88 12.64
C HIS A 262 -21.23 22.16 12.25
N ALA A 263 -21.90 21.29 11.48
CA ALA A 263 -22.71 20.17 11.97
C ALA A 263 -23.58 19.57 10.85
N ASN A 264 -23.42 18.27 10.57
CA ASN A 264 -24.41 17.25 10.97
C ASN A 264 -23.90 15.81 10.79
N GLY A 265 -22.74 15.48 11.37
CA GLY A 265 -22.34 14.09 11.57
C GLY A 265 -20.84 13.87 11.81
N TRP A 266 -20.51 12.63 12.14
CA TRP A 266 -19.18 12.07 12.23
C TRP A 266 -19.00 11.12 11.04
N TYR A 267 -18.03 11.40 10.18
CA TYR A 267 -17.87 10.68 8.92
C TYR A 267 -16.49 10.04 8.86
N THR A 268 -16.44 8.73 8.62
CA THR A 268 -15.20 8.03 8.28
C THR A 268 -14.65 8.51 6.95
N PHE A 269 -13.48 8.00 6.58
CA PHE A 269 -12.79 8.35 5.34
C PHE A 269 -13.27 7.48 4.16
N ASP A 270 -12.40 7.19 3.20
CA ASP A 270 -12.73 6.60 1.91
C ASP A 270 -12.73 5.06 1.94
N HIS A 271 -13.62 4.43 1.16
CA HIS A 271 -13.76 2.97 0.98
C HIS A 271 -12.82 2.38 -0.08
N LYS A 272 -12.14 3.23 -0.84
CA LYS A 272 -11.36 2.82 -2.02
C LYS A 272 -10.12 1.98 -1.68
N PRO A 273 -9.79 0.96 -2.49
CA PRO A 273 -8.71 0.03 -2.24
C PRO A 273 -7.30 0.56 -2.54
N ARG A 274 -7.13 1.80 -3.03
CA ARG A 274 -5.81 2.46 -3.04
C ARG A 274 -5.19 2.65 -1.65
N LEU A 275 -6.03 2.58 -0.62
CA LEU A 275 -5.67 2.70 0.79
C LEU A 275 -5.26 1.33 1.33
N GLY A 276 -4.14 1.25 2.04
CA GLY A 276 -3.51 -0.02 2.43
C GLY A 276 -4.41 -0.94 3.25
N TRP A 277 -5.13 -0.39 4.23
CA TRP A 277 -6.03 -1.21 5.05
C TRP A 277 -7.24 -1.72 4.25
N ASN A 278 -7.85 -0.90 3.39
CA ASN A 278 -8.93 -1.36 2.51
C ASN A 278 -8.45 -2.44 1.53
N TYR A 279 -7.24 -2.27 0.97
CA TYR A 279 -6.59 -3.24 0.09
C TYR A 279 -6.42 -4.60 0.78
N VAL A 280 -5.91 -4.61 2.01
CA VAL A 280 -5.67 -5.87 2.74
C VAL A 280 -6.98 -6.56 3.13
N GLY A 281 -8.02 -5.80 3.46
CA GLY A 281 -9.36 -6.35 3.70
C GLY A 281 -9.90 -7.18 2.53
N LEU A 282 -9.64 -6.76 1.28
CA LEU A 282 -10.01 -7.50 0.07
C LEU A 282 -9.25 -8.81 -0.14
N ARG A 283 -8.23 -9.09 0.68
CA ARG A 283 -7.48 -10.35 0.72
C ARG A 283 -8.08 -11.35 1.72
N ASN A 284 -9.30 -11.10 2.22
CA ASN A 284 -10.01 -11.89 3.23
C ASN A 284 -9.26 -11.99 4.56
N ARG A 285 -8.72 -10.87 5.04
CA ARG A 285 -7.96 -10.76 6.30
C ARG A 285 -8.46 -9.58 7.12
N ILE A 286 -8.26 -9.62 8.43
CA ILE A 286 -8.57 -8.45 9.29
C ILE A 286 -7.54 -7.36 8.98
N SER A 287 -8.02 -6.15 8.74
CA SER A 287 -7.16 -5.00 8.50
C SER A 287 -7.73 -3.77 9.20
N VAL A 288 -6.86 -3.05 9.91
CA VAL A 288 -7.24 -1.92 10.77
C VAL A 288 -6.30 -0.76 10.53
N LEU A 289 -6.87 0.40 10.19
CA LEU A 289 -6.20 1.70 10.31
C LEU A 289 -6.32 2.17 11.75
N SER A 290 -5.24 2.68 12.34
CA SER A 290 -5.30 3.43 13.60
C SER A 290 -4.85 4.87 13.38
N GLU A 291 -5.50 5.81 14.05
CA GLU A 291 -5.28 7.24 13.89
C GLU A 291 -5.17 7.86 15.30
N ALA A 292 -3.94 8.00 15.79
CA ALA A 292 -3.66 8.63 17.09
C ALA A 292 -4.00 10.12 17.05
N TYR A 293 -4.49 10.68 18.16
CA TYR A 293 -4.93 12.07 18.16
C TYR A 293 -3.73 13.04 18.15
N SER A 294 -3.53 13.76 17.04
CA SER A 294 -2.38 14.65 16.83
C SER A 294 -2.24 15.78 17.86
N TYR A 295 -3.31 16.14 18.58
CA TYR A 295 -3.28 17.22 19.57
C TYR A 295 -2.88 16.76 20.98
N LEU A 296 -2.78 15.44 21.21
CA LEU A 296 -2.17 14.89 22.42
C LEU A 296 -0.66 15.11 22.44
N PRO A 297 -0.04 15.24 23.63
CA PRO A 297 1.42 15.21 23.77
C PRO A 297 2.02 13.98 23.09
N PHE A 298 3.22 14.14 22.52
CA PHE A 298 3.87 13.07 21.75
C PHE A 298 4.03 11.77 22.54
N SER A 299 4.39 11.85 23.83
CA SER A 299 4.49 10.69 24.74
C SER A 299 3.15 9.94 24.88
N GLU A 300 2.04 10.66 25.00
CA GLU A 300 0.70 10.07 25.09
C GLU A 300 0.26 9.43 23.78
N ARG A 301 0.62 10.03 22.63
CA ARG A 301 0.37 9.42 21.32
C ARG A 301 1.10 8.09 21.17
N ILE A 302 2.35 8.00 21.63
CA ILE A 302 3.11 6.73 21.64
C ILE A 302 2.43 5.72 22.56
N ALA A 303 2.03 6.14 23.76
CA ALA A 303 1.41 5.26 24.74
C ALA A 303 0.07 4.67 24.26
N VAL A 304 -0.82 5.50 23.69
CA VAL A 304 -2.12 5.01 23.19
C VAL A 304 -1.96 4.10 21.98
N THR A 305 -1.01 4.40 21.07
CA THR A 305 -0.74 3.55 19.91
C THR A 305 -0.13 2.21 20.31
N HIS A 306 0.79 2.20 21.29
CA HIS A 306 1.35 0.96 21.86
C HIS A 306 0.25 0.08 22.47
N ALA A 307 -0.59 0.65 23.34
CA ALA A 307 -1.69 -0.07 23.96
C ALA A 307 -2.68 -0.60 22.90
N PHE A 308 -3.01 0.20 21.89
CA PHE A 308 -3.92 -0.20 20.83
C PHE A 308 -3.39 -1.39 20.01
N VAL A 309 -2.11 -1.38 19.63
CA VAL A 309 -1.47 -2.50 18.93
C VAL A 309 -1.52 -3.76 19.79
N LEU A 310 -1.15 -3.66 21.06
CA LEU A 310 -1.11 -4.79 21.98
C LEU A 310 -2.51 -5.38 22.22
N GLU A 311 -3.52 -4.55 22.47
CA GLU A 311 -4.90 -5.02 22.68
C GLU A 311 -5.54 -5.59 21.40
N THR A 312 -5.17 -5.08 20.22
CA THR A 312 -5.63 -5.65 18.94
C THR A 312 -5.03 -7.04 18.71
N ILE A 313 -3.74 -7.23 19.03
CA ILE A 313 -3.09 -8.55 18.96
C ILE A 313 -3.72 -9.53 19.96
N ARG A 314 -3.98 -9.09 21.19
CA ARG A 314 -4.68 -9.90 22.22
C ARG A 314 -6.07 -10.32 21.74
N ALA A 315 -6.85 -9.38 21.21
CA ALA A 315 -8.18 -9.67 20.69
C ALA A 315 -8.17 -10.73 19.58
N LEU A 316 -7.14 -10.73 18.72
CA LEU A 316 -6.94 -11.75 17.68
C LEU A 316 -6.63 -13.13 18.28
N VAL A 317 -5.70 -13.19 19.25
CA VAL A 317 -5.31 -14.45 19.91
C VAL A 317 -6.48 -15.05 20.70
N ASP A 318 -7.24 -14.22 21.40
CA ASP A 318 -8.42 -14.63 22.18
C ASP A 318 -9.53 -15.20 21.30
N ARG A 319 -9.61 -14.76 20.04
CA ARG A 319 -10.62 -15.16 19.05
C ARG A 319 -10.07 -16.07 17.94
N GLU A 320 -8.91 -16.69 18.14
CA GLU A 320 -8.19 -17.41 17.08
C GLU A 320 -9.08 -18.39 16.30
N ARG A 321 -9.86 -19.23 17.01
CA ARG A 321 -10.73 -20.22 16.36
C ARG A 321 -11.77 -19.56 15.44
N GLN A 322 -12.50 -18.59 15.98
CA GLN A 322 -13.54 -17.87 15.24
C GLN A 322 -12.94 -17.13 14.03
N ALA A 323 -11.83 -16.42 14.23
CA ALA A 323 -11.15 -15.71 13.15
C ALA A 323 -10.70 -16.66 12.03
N ARG A 324 -10.12 -17.81 12.36
CA ARG A 324 -9.68 -18.82 11.37
C ARG A 324 -10.84 -19.40 10.58
N GLU A 325 -11.95 -19.73 11.24
CA GLU A 325 -13.17 -20.23 10.58
C GLU A 325 -13.69 -19.21 9.56
N ILE A 326 -13.76 -17.93 9.95
CA ILE A 326 -14.21 -16.84 9.07
C ILE A 326 -13.27 -16.65 7.88
N PHE A 327 -11.95 -16.69 8.09
CA PHE A 327 -10.99 -16.60 6.97
C PHE A 327 -11.14 -17.77 6.00
N ALA A 328 -11.33 -18.99 6.51
CA ALA A 328 -11.54 -20.17 5.69
C ALA A 328 -12.84 -20.06 4.89
N HIS A 329 -13.94 -19.61 5.50
CA HIS A 329 -15.21 -19.38 4.80
C HIS A 329 -15.08 -18.31 3.72
N ALA A 330 -14.44 -17.17 4.02
CA ALA A 330 -14.25 -16.08 3.06
C ALA A 330 -13.41 -16.53 1.84
N ASP A 331 -12.35 -17.31 2.08
CA ASP A 331 -11.51 -17.91 1.03
C ASP A 331 -12.30 -18.97 0.24
N GLU A 332 -13.12 -19.81 0.90
CA GLU A 332 -13.91 -20.84 0.25
C GLU A 332 -15.00 -20.26 -0.68
N ARG A 333 -15.68 -19.18 -0.27
CA ARG A 333 -16.75 -18.52 -1.06
C ARG A 333 -16.29 -18.07 -2.44
N VAL A 334 -15.04 -17.64 -2.60
CA VAL A 334 -14.51 -17.24 -3.92
C VAL A 334 -14.06 -18.43 -4.76
N LEU A 335 -13.63 -19.52 -4.11
CA LEU A 335 -13.12 -20.72 -4.77
C LEU A 335 -14.23 -21.63 -5.30
N ARG A 336 -15.39 -21.69 -4.62
CA ARG A 336 -16.52 -22.54 -5.03
C ARG A 336 -17.00 -22.21 -6.45
N ARG A 337 -17.31 -23.27 -7.20
CA ARG A 337 -17.78 -23.22 -8.61
C ARG A 337 -19.26 -23.54 -8.74
N ASP A 338 -19.83 -24.17 -7.72
CA ASP A 338 -21.19 -24.68 -7.60
C ASP A 338 -22.12 -23.78 -6.77
N ALA A 339 -21.65 -22.60 -6.39
CA ALA A 339 -22.40 -21.61 -5.61
C ALA A 339 -22.55 -20.29 -6.39
N PRO A 340 -23.55 -19.44 -6.04
CA PRO A 340 -23.63 -18.09 -6.56
C PRO A 340 -22.32 -17.33 -6.32
N ARG A 341 -21.86 -16.63 -7.36
CA ARG A 341 -20.61 -15.86 -7.29
C ARG A 341 -20.81 -14.67 -6.34
N PRO A 342 -19.82 -14.33 -5.49
CA PRO A 342 -19.93 -13.13 -4.67
C PRO A 342 -20.01 -11.88 -5.56
N SER A 343 -20.67 -10.84 -5.08
CA SER A 343 -20.90 -9.62 -5.85
C SER A 343 -19.76 -8.62 -5.72
N ILE A 344 -19.62 -7.78 -6.73
CA ILE A 344 -18.81 -6.56 -6.76
C ILE A 344 -19.76 -5.40 -6.47
N GLY A 345 -19.49 -4.65 -5.40
CA GLY A 345 -20.22 -3.43 -5.06
C GLY A 345 -19.58 -2.21 -5.72
N PHE A 346 -20.41 -1.31 -6.27
CA PHE A 346 -19.95 -0.06 -6.90
C PHE A 346 -20.99 1.06 -6.76
N ASP A 347 -20.61 2.27 -7.18
CA ASP A 347 -21.34 3.51 -6.88
C ASP A 347 -21.58 3.64 -5.36
N SER A 348 -20.52 3.47 -4.57
CA SER A 348 -20.64 3.32 -3.12
C SER A 348 -21.06 4.63 -2.44
N GLU A 349 -21.84 4.51 -1.38
CA GLU A 349 -22.23 5.63 -0.52
C GLU A 349 -22.13 5.25 0.96
N PHE A 350 -22.22 6.23 1.86
CA PHE A 350 -22.27 5.93 3.28
C PHE A 350 -23.51 5.10 3.61
N ALA A 351 -23.33 4.02 4.36
CA ALA A 351 -24.43 3.26 4.92
C ALA A 351 -25.18 4.11 5.97
N PRO A 352 -26.43 3.74 6.32
CA PRO A 352 -27.20 4.47 7.34
C PRO A 352 -26.40 4.69 8.63
N PRO A 353 -26.46 5.91 9.22
CA PRO A 353 -25.65 6.22 10.38
C PRO A 353 -26.21 5.53 11.63
N ARG A 354 -25.33 5.26 12.60
CA ARG A 354 -25.77 5.04 13.99
C ARG A 354 -25.88 6.38 14.69
N ILE A 355 -26.90 6.58 15.52
CA ILE A 355 -27.05 7.79 16.34
C ILE A 355 -26.45 7.50 17.72
N THR A 356 -25.43 8.26 18.10
CA THR A 356 -24.75 8.10 19.40
C THR A 356 -24.07 9.38 19.84
N ASN A 357 -23.63 9.43 21.10
CA ASN A 357 -22.77 10.51 21.58
C ASN A 357 -21.35 10.35 21.02
N VAL A 358 -20.75 11.48 20.63
CA VAL A 358 -19.34 11.56 20.19
C VAL A 358 -18.60 12.51 21.12
N LEU A 359 -17.40 12.14 21.57
CA LEU A 359 -16.61 12.99 22.45
C LEU A 359 -16.03 14.18 21.71
N ILE A 360 -16.08 15.36 22.34
CA ILE A 360 -15.41 16.59 21.92
C ILE A 360 -14.45 17.04 23.03
N SER A 361 -13.24 17.42 22.64
CA SER A 361 -12.27 18.11 23.48
C SER A 361 -12.26 19.59 23.18
N ASP A 362 -11.93 20.41 24.18
CA ASP A 362 -11.50 21.77 23.92
C ASP A 362 -10.07 21.73 23.35
N VAL A 363 -9.77 22.58 22.35
CA VAL A 363 -8.47 22.59 21.67
C VAL A 363 -7.87 23.99 21.74
N ALA A 364 -6.77 24.12 22.48
CA ALA A 364 -6.01 25.36 22.57
C ALA A 364 -5.16 25.57 21.31
N ARG A 365 -4.94 26.84 20.96
CA ARG A 365 -3.99 27.27 19.91
C ARG A 365 -2.77 27.86 20.59
N VAL A 366 -1.60 27.34 20.24
CA VAL A 366 -0.32 27.82 20.76
C VAL A 366 0.52 28.26 19.58
N GLU A 367 0.87 29.55 19.53
CA GLU A 367 1.78 30.08 18.53
C GLU A 367 3.19 29.54 18.77
N THR A 368 3.84 29.08 17.71
CA THR A 368 5.22 28.59 17.71
C THR A 368 5.99 29.28 16.59
N GLU A 369 7.31 29.18 16.60
CA GLU A 369 8.15 29.74 15.53
C GLU A 369 7.89 29.10 14.15
N HIS A 370 7.27 27.92 14.10
CA HIS A 370 6.99 27.15 12.88
C HIS A 370 5.50 27.11 12.51
N GLY A 371 4.64 27.87 13.19
CA GLY A 371 3.20 27.96 12.93
C GLY A 371 2.34 27.75 14.18
N VAL A 372 1.07 27.41 13.99
CA VAL A 372 0.10 27.29 15.08
C VAL A 372 -0.08 25.84 15.49
N ARG A 373 0.40 25.50 16.68
CA ARG A 373 0.19 24.21 17.32
C ARG A 373 -1.20 24.12 17.94
N ARG A 374 -1.82 22.94 17.87
CA ARG A 374 -3.09 22.62 18.52
C ARG A 374 -2.86 21.65 19.66
N VAL A 375 -3.42 21.95 20.82
CA VAL A 375 -3.22 21.18 22.06
C VAL A 375 -4.58 20.81 22.63
N ALA A 376 -4.84 19.51 22.79
CA ALA A 376 -6.06 19.03 23.41
C ALA A 376 -6.07 19.42 24.89
N GLY A 377 -7.20 19.94 25.36
CA GLY A 377 -7.45 20.21 26.77
C GLY A 377 -7.66 18.93 27.58
N PRO A 378 -7.58 19.00 28.92
CA PRO A 378 -7.73 17.85 29.79
C PRO A 378 -9.20 17.39 29.96
N SER A 379 -10.16 18.15 29.42
CA SER A 379 -11.60 17.92 29.55
C SER A 379 -12.26 17.62 28.22
N TRP A 380 -13.21 16.69 28.25
CA TRP A 380 -14.08 16.37 27.12
C TRP A 380 -15.55 16.45 27.53
N ARG A 381 -16.43 16.59 26.54
CA ARG A 381 -17.88 16.54 26.69
C ARG A 381 -18.51 15.69 25.59
N ASP A 382 -19.70 15.19 25.83
CA ASP A 382 -20.50 14.52 24.81
C ASP A 382 -21.11 15.56 23.85
N LYS A 383 -20.99 15.31 22.56
CA LYS A 383 -21.88 15.84 21.53
C LYS A 383 -23.03 14.82 21.37
N PRO A 384 -24.22 15.09 21.95
CA PRO A 384 -25.31 14.14 21.93
C PRO A 384 -25.87 13.94 20.52
N GLU A 385 -26.52 12.79 20.32
CA GLU A 385 -27.33 12.51 19.12
C GLU A 385 -26.62 12.74 17.78
N THR A 386 -25.32 12.44 17.71
CA THR A 386 -24.52 12.64 16.50
C THR A 386 -24.74 11.46 15.54
N PRO A 387 -25.09 11.73 14.26
CA PRO A 387 -25.05 10.71 13.21
C PRO A 387 -23.61 10.27 12.92
N VAL A 388 -23.32 8.98 13.11
CA VAL A 388 -21.99 8.39 12.93
C VAL A 388 -22.01 7.45 11.72
N TYR A 389 -21.36 7.88 10.64
CA TYR A 389 -21.19 7.17 9.37
C TYR A 389 -19.81 6.53 9.34
N VAL A 390 -19.77 5.22 9.59
CA VAL A 390 -18.50 4.45 9.71
C VAL A 390 -18.44 3.26 8.76
N ARG A 391 -19.39 3.16 7.83
CA ARG A 391 -19.50 2.10 6.83
C ARG A 391 -19.97 2.66 5.49
N PHE A 392 -19.69 1.91 4.44
CA PHE A 392 -20.21 2.16 3.10
C PHE A 392 -21.08 0.99 2.66
N GLU A 393 -22.07 1.30 1.82
CA GLU A 393 -22.86 0.31 1.10
C GLU A 393 -22.85 0.62 -0.40
N PRO A 394 -22.92 -0.41 -1.27
CA PRO A 394 -22.96 -0.19 -2.70
C PRO A 394 -24.37 0.15 -3.18
N ARG A 395 -24.54 1.19 -4.01
CA ARG A 395 -25.83 1.46 -4.67
C ARG A 395 -26.19 0.42 -5.71
N ARG A 396 -25.17 -0.20 -6.31
CA ARG A 396 -25.33 -1.24 -7.33
C ARG A 396 -24.36 -2.36 -7.07
N SER A 397 -24.78 -3.57 -7.44
CA SER A 397 -23.96 -4.75 -7.30
C SER A 397 -24.12 -5.64 -8.52
N ILE A 398 -23.04 -6.30 -8.91
CA ILE A 398 -23.03 -7.28 -9.99
C ILE A 398 -22.28 -8.54 -9.54
N PRO A 399 -22.76 -9.76 -9.84
CA PRO A 399 -21.99 -10.97 -9.53
C PRO A 399 -20.59 -10.94 -10.14
N MET A 400 -19.57 -11.44 -9.46
CA MET A 400 -18.25 -11.63 -10.07
C MET A 400 -18.32 -12.64 -11.23
N PRO A 401 -17.59 -12.43 -12.34
CA PRO A 401 -17.52 -13.41 -13.40
C PRO A 401 -16.73 -14.66 -12.95
N SER A 402 -16.78 -15.71 -13.76
CA SER A 402 -15.92 -16.89 -13.59
C SER A 402 -14.48 -16.60 -14.00
N ALA A 403 -14.26 -15.63 -14.89
CA ALA A 403 -12.95 -15.08 -15.21
C ALA A 403 -13.07 -13.70 -15.87
N TRP A 404 -11.98 -12.93 -15.84
CA TRP A 404 -11.77 -11.76 -16.69
C TRP A 404 -10.79 -12.12 -17.82
N ALA A 405 -11.10 -11.70 -19.04
CA ALA A 405 -10.21 -11.79 -20.19
C ALA A 405 -9.73 -10.40 -20.58
N ILE A 406 -8.41 -10.18 -20.60
CA ILE A 406 -7.80 -8.90 -20.93
C ILE A 406 -7.14 -9.02 -22.30
N VAL A 407 -7.80 -8.43 -23.30
CA VAL A 407 -7.36 -8.44 -24.69
C VAL A 407 -6.37 -7.31 -24.91
N GLY A 408 -5.24 -7.60 -25.57
CA GLY A 408 -4.22 -6.59 -25.87
C GLY A 408 -3.44 -6.08 -24.66
N ALA A 409 -3.42 -6.83 -23.54
CA ALA A 409 -2.66 -6.45 -22.35
C ALA A 409 -1.16 -6.34 -22.65
N ASN A 410 -0.54 -5.23 -22.23
CA ASN A 410 0.92 -5.08 -22.27
C ASN A 410 1.60 -5.73 -21.06
N SER A 411 2.93 -5.72 -21.05
CA SER A 411 3.74 -6.30 -19.96
C SER A 411 3.48 -5.60 -18.63
N LEU A 412 3.24 -4.29 -18.63
CA LEU A 412 2.96 -3.52 -17.42
C LEU A 412 1.70 -4.03 -16.70
N ILE A 413 0.59 -4.19 -17.43
CA ILE A 413 -0.67 -4.73 -16.86
C ILE A 413 -0.44 -6.12 -16.26
N ARG A 414 0.24 -7.00 -16.99
CA ARG A 414 0.56 -8.36 -16.51
C ARG A 414 1.38 -8.30 -15.23
N GLN A 415 2.45 -7.51 -15.21
CA GLN A 415 3.36 -7.39 -14.07
C GLN A 415 2.66 -6.79 -12.85
N THR A 416 1.85 -5.75 -13.02
CA THR A 416 1.06 -5.17 -11.92
C THR A 416 0.12 -6.21 -11.29
N LEU A 417 -0.60 -7.00 -12.10
CA LEU A 417 -1.46 -8.07 -11.57
C LEU A 417 -0.67 -9.11 -10.78
N LEU A 418 0.45 -9.56 -11.31
CA LEU A 418 1.32 -10.53 -10.64
C LEU A 418 1.97 -9.95 -9.36
N LEU A 419 2.30 -8.65 -9.33
CA LEU A 419 2.80 -7.95 -8.13
C LEU A 419 1.76 -7.91 -7.01
N HIS A 420 0.47 -7.91 -7.32
CA HIS A 420 -0.59 -8.07 -6.31
C HIS A 420 -0.76 -9.51 -5.82
N GLY A 421 -0.13 -10.48 -6.50
CA GLY A 421 -0.27 -11.91 -6.27
C GLY A 421 -1.48 -12.52 -6.98
N ILE A 422 -2.07 -11.82 -7.95
CA ILE A 422 -3.18 -12.34 -8.75
C ILE A 422 -2.64 -13.45 -9.65
N GLU A 423 -3.33 -14.58 -9.66
CA GLU A 423 -3.03 -15.66 -10.59
C GLU A 423 -3.50 -15.26 -11.99
N VAL A 424 -2.53 -15.11 -12.89
CA VAL A 424 -2.75 -14.75 -14.29
C VAL A 424 -2.34 -15.91 -15.17
N HIS A 425 -3.18 -16.24 -16.15
CA HIS A 425 -2.86 -17.17 -17.22
C HIS A 425 -2.88 -16.46 -18.57
N ARG A 426 -2.33 -17.10 -19.58
CA ARG A 426 -2.32 -16.64 -20.97
C ARG A 426 -2.94 -17.71 -21.86
N LEU A 427 -3.86 -17.30 -22.73
CA LEU A 427 -4.48 -18.18 -23.70
C LEU A 427 -3.45 -18.65 -24.73
N SER A 428 -3.37 -19.96 -25.00
CA SER A 428 -2.35 -20.52 -25.92
C SER A 428 -2.76 -20.49 -27.39
N GLU A 429 -4.06 -20.44 -27.67
CA GLU A 429 -4.63 -20.47 -29.02
C GLU A 429 -5.87 -19.58 -29.07
N PRO A 430 -6.30 -19.09 -30.24
CA PRO A 430 -7.56 -18.35 -30.34
C PRO A 430 -8.74 -19.16 -29.80
N THR A 431 -9.65 -18.52 -29.06
CA THR A 431 -10.78 -19.22 -28.42
C THR A 431 -12.06 -18.41 -28.53
N ASP A 432 -13.09 -19.02 -29.11
CA ASP A 432 -14.46 -18.50 -29.09
C ASP A 432 -15.07 -18.55 -27.69
N VAL A 433 -15.59 -17.40 -27.24
CA VAL A 433 -16.28 -17.26 -25.97
C VAL A 433 -17.60 -16.51 -26.14
N GLU A 434 -18.56 -16.84 -25.27
CA GLU A 434 -19.64 -15.92 -24.93
C GLU A 434 -19.19 -15.11 -23.72
N ALA A 435 -19.24 -13.79 -23.84
CA ALA A 435 -18.74 -12.88 -22.84
C ALA A 435 -19.68 -11.71 -22.61
N GLU A 436 -19.62 -11.18 -21.40
CA GLU A 436 -20.15 -9.87 -21.04
C GLU A 436 -19.09 -8.81 -21.40
N CYS A 437 -19.39 -7.97 -22.39
CA CYS A 437 -18.56 -6.85 -22.80
C CYS A 437 -19.10 -5.56 -22.18
N PHE A 438 -18.21 -4.72 -21.66
CA PHE A 438 -18.57 -3.39 -21.17
C PHE A 438 -18.44 -2.37 -22.30
N TRP A 439 -19.47 -1.56 -22.47
CA TRP A 439 -19.61 -0.56 -23.52
C TRP A 439 -19.62 0.82 -22.88
N PRO A 440 -18.47 1.54 -22.84
CA PRO A 440 -18.40 2.87 -22.27
C PRO A 440 -19.27 3.84 -23.05
N THR A 441 -20.25 4.44 -22.40
CA THR A 441 -21.08 5.53 -22.94
C THR A 441 -20.55 6.90 -22.55
N SER A 442 -19.65 6.95 -21.55
CA SER A 442 -18.98 8.18 -21.15
C SER A 442 -17.64 7.88 -20.49
N VAL A 443 -16.62 8.65 -20.85
CA VAL A 443 -15.31 8.65 -20.19
C VAL A 443 -14.92 10.10 -19.90
N ALA A 444 -14.94 10.48 -18.62
CA ALA A 444 -14.45 11.77 -18.19
C ALA A 444 -13.00 11.66 -17.72
N LYS A 445 -12.13 12.51 -18.26
CA LYS A 445 -10.71 12.60 -17.91
C LYS A 445 -10.44 13.95 -17.23
N PRO A 446 -10.36 14.01 -15.88
CA PRO A 446 -10.12 15.24 -15.14
C PRO A 446 -8.83 15.95 -15.58
N ARG A 447 -8.83 17.29 -15.53
CA ARG A 447 -7.64 18.09 -15.87
C ARG A 447 -6.52 17.92 -14.86
N LEU A 448 -6.87 17.99 -13.57
CA LEU A 448 -5.94 17.84 -12.46
C LEU A 448 -5.47 16.40 -12.36
N ARG A 449 -4.18 16.24 -12.09
CA ARG A 449 -3.60 14.95 -11.78
C ARG A 449 -3.73 14.67 -10.29
N PHE A 450 -4.01 13.41 -9.97
CA PHE A 450 -3.94 12.88 -8.62
C PHE A 450 -2.87 11.78 -8.61
N GLN A 451 -1.84 11.93 -7.78
CA GLN A 451 -0.73 10.96 -7.69
C GLN A 451 -0.10 10.65 -9.06
N GLY A 452 0.02 11.65 -9.94
CA GLY A 452 0.56 11.48 -11.29
C GLY A 452 -0.46 11.09 -12.38
N HIS A 453 -1.67 10.68 -12.01
CA HIS A 453 -2.69 10.15 -12.94
C HIS A 453 -3.86 11.09 -13.18
N ARG A 454 -4.46 11.04 -14.37
CA ARG A 454 -5.75 11.69 -14.65
C ARG A 454 -6.86 10.66 -14.49
N MET A 455 -7.25 10.43 -13.24
CA MET A 455 -8.13 9.33 -12.88
C MET A 455 -9.42 9.33 -13.70
N LEU A 456 -9.65 8.30 -14.50
CA LEU A 456 -10.82 8.23 -15.36
C LEU A 456 -12.09 8.07 -14.53
N ARG A 457 -13.19 8.67 -14.98
CA ARG A 457 -14.55 8.29 -14.56
C ARG A 457 -15.24 7.69 -15.77
N ILE A 458 -15.53 6.40 -15.68
CA ILE A 458 -16.07 5.62 -16.78
C ILE A 458 -17.51 5.25 -16.44
N ARG A 459 -18.44 5.46 -17.39
CA ARG A 459 -19.81 4.97 -17.33
C ARG A 459 -20.12 4.19 -18.59
N GLY A 460 -20.97 3.19 -18.48
CA GLY A 460 -21.30 2.30 -19.58
C GLY A 460 -22.24 1.20 -19.14
N GLU A 461 -22.56 0.32 -20.08
CA GLU A 461 -23.48 -0.79 -19.90
C GLU A 461 -22.79 -2.10 -20.29
N ILE A 462 -23.22 -3.21 -19.68
CA ILE A 462 -22.77 -4.55 -20.07
C ILE A 462 -23.76 -5.14 -21.07
N ALA A 463 -23.23 -5.72 -22.15
CA ALA A 463 -24.02 -6.55 -23.07
C ALA A 463 -23.30 -7.86 -23.37
N LYS A 464 -24.08 -8.92 -23.59
CA LYS A 464 -23.55 -10.20 -24.05
C LYS A 464 -23.12 -10.10 -25.50
N SER A 465 -21.96 -10.67 -25.82
CA SER A 465 -21.46 -10.76 -27.18
C SER A 465 -20.63 -12.05 -27.35
N ARG A 466 -20.65 -12.60 -28.56
CA ARG A 466 -19.77 -13.70 -28.95
C ARG A 466 -18.47 -13.11 -29.49
N ARG A 467 -17.35 -13.52 -28.91
CA ARG A 467 -16.02 -12.97 -29.24
C ARG A 467 -15.03 -14.10 -29.46
N GLU A 468 -14.17 -13.94 -30.45
CA GLU A 468 -12.95 -14.72 -30.55
C GLU A 468 -11.87 -14.00 -29.74
N LEU A 469 -11.37 -14.65 -28.69
CA LEU A 469 -10.22 -14.14 -27.95
C LEU A 469 -8.94 -14.57 -28.66
N PRO A 470 -8.03 -13.66 -29.03
CA PRO A 470 -6.79 -14.05 -29.68
C PRO A 470 -5.87 -14.81 -28.71
N ALA A 471 -5.00 -15.65 -29.27
CA ALA A 471 -3.88 -16.22 -28.53
C ALA A 471 -3.08 -15.10 -27.86
N GLY A 472 -2.64 -15.36 -26.63
CA GLY A 472 -1.91 -14.38 -25.85
C GLY A 472 -2.77 -13.49 -24.93
N THR A 473 -4.11 -13.55 -25.04
CA THR A 473 -5.05 -12.90 -24.11
C THR A 473 -4.78 -13.34 -22.67
N LEU A 474 -4.74 -12.39 -21.73
CA LEU A 474 -4.60 -12.74 -20.31
C LEU A 474 -5.94 -13.17 -19.74
N ILE A 475 -5.93 -14.25 -18.96
CA ILE A 475 -7.09 -14.80 -18.27
C ILE A 475 -6.83 -14.74 -16.78
N VAL A 476 -7.70 -14.06 -16.05
CA VAL A 476 -7.67 -13.99 -14.58
C VAL A 476 -8.90 -14.71 -14.06
N SER A 477 -8.70 -15.84 -13.38
CA SER A 477 -9.83 -16.62 -12.86
C SER A 477 -10.52 -15.87 -11.72
N GLY A 478 -11.85 -15.92 -11.69
CA GLY A 478 -12.62 -15.53 -10.52
C GLY A 478 -12.55 -16.57 -9.39
N HIS A 479 -12.06 -17.78 -9.65
CA HIS A 479 -11.96 -18.87 -8.67
C HIS A 479 -10.57 -18.92 -8.02
N GLN A 480 -10.18 -17.81 -7.42
CA GLN A 480 -8.92 -17.68 -6.70
C GLN A 480 -9.13 -16.91 -5.40
N ARG A 481 -8.26 -17.13 -4.41
CA ARG A 481 -8.35 -16.50 -3.09
C ARG A 481 -8.45 -14.97 -3.16
N LEU A 482 -7.73 -14.35 -4.10
CA LEU A 482 -7.69 -12.90 -4.29
C LEU A 482 -8.75 -12.38 -5.28
N ALA A 483 -9.82 -13.13 -5.55
CA ALA A 483 -10.82 -12.75 -6.56
C ALA A 483 -11.50 -11.39 -6.28
N ARG A 484 -11.75 -11.05 -5.02
CA ARG A 484 -12.30 -9.73 -4.63
C ARG A 484 -11.35 -8.59 -4.99
N LEU A 485 -10.06 -8.77 -4.73
CA LEU A 485 -9.04 -7.81 -5.15
C LEU A 485 -8.94 -7.76 -6.69
N ALA A 486 -8.94 -8.90 -7.37
CA ALA A 486 -8.92 -8.94 -8.84
C ALA A 486 -10.13 -8.20 -9.45
N ALA A 487 -11.31 -8.33 -8.85
CA ALA A 487 -12.50 -7.59 -9.23
C ALA A 487 -12.29 -6.07 -9.11
N MET A 488 -11.72 -5.61 -7.99
CA MET A 488 -11.43 -4.19 -7.81
C MET A 488 -10.36 -3.66 -8.79
N LEU A 489 -9.41 -4.49 -9.22
CA LEU A 489 -8.38 -4.12 -10.19
C LEU A 489 -8.89 -4.09 -11.63
N LEU A 490 -9.79 -5.01 -12.00
CA LEU A 490 -10.13 -5.32 -13.40
C LEU A 490 -11.54 -4.92 -13.81
N ASP A 491 -12.51 -4.88 -12.90
CA ASP A 491 -13.88 -4.62 -13.28
C ASP A 491 -14.08 -3.15 -13.70
N PRO A 492 -14.73 -2.87 -14.84
CA PRO A 492 -14.96 -1.50 -15.30
C PRO A 492 -15.79 -0.65 -14.34
N HIS A 493 -16.61 -1.28 -13.48
CA HIS A 493 -17.43 -0.57 -12.49
C HIS A 493 -16.66 -0.21 -11.22
N SER A 494 -15.49 -0.82 -10.99
CA SER A 494 -14.68 -0.50 -9.83
C SER A 494 -14.22 0.96 -9.88
N GLU A 495 -14.54 1.70 -8.82
CA GLU A 495 -14.24 3.13 -8.65
C GLU A 495 -12.74 3.42 -8.50
N ASP A 496 -11.90 2.37 -8.51
CA ASP A 496 -10.46 2.46 -8.31
C ASP A 496 -9.69 1.42 -9.12
N SER A 497 -10.22 0.97 -10.26
CA SER A 497 -9.60 -0.04 -11.13
C SER A 497 -8.33 0.46 -11.83
N LEU A 498 -7.55 -0.46 -12.41
CA LEU A 498 -6.42 -0.11 -13.27
C LEU A 498 -6.84 0.78 -14.46
N ALA A 499 -8.07 0.64 -14.97
CA ALA A 499 -8.62 1.54 -15.97
C ALA A 499 -8.81 2.97 -15.43
N VAL A 500 -9.32 3.10 -14.21
CA VAL A 500 -9.39 4.39 -13.50
C VAL A 500 -8.00 5.00 -13.36
N TRP A 501 -6.96 4.20 -13.13
CA TRP A 501 -5.56 4.63 -13.04
C TRP A 501 -4.82 4.76 -14.38
N ASN A 502 -5.54 4.87 -15.50
CA ASN A 502 -4.99 5.10 -16.85
C ASN A 502 -4.18 3.95 -17.48
N PHE A 503 -4.27 2.71 -16.98
CA PHE A 503 -3.54 1.58 -17.57
C PHE A 503 -4.09 1.13 -18.94
N PHE A 504 -5.29 1.57 -19.29
CA PHE A 504 -6.01 1.12 -20.49
C PHE A 504 -6.47 2.28 -21.39
N ASP A 505 -5.99 3.52 -21.18
CA ASP A 505 -6.44 4.72 -21.88
C ASP A 505 -6.48 4.54 -23.41
N ASP A 506 -5.42 3.96 -23.99
CA ASP A 506 -5.29 3.76 -25.44
C ASP A 506 -6.32 2.79 -26.02
N ALA A 507 -6.91 1.92 -25.20
CA ALA A 507 -7.82 0.85 -25.60
C ALA A 507 -9.31 1.18 -25.34
N ILE A 508 -9.62 2.23 -24.58
CA ILE A 508 -11.00 2.59 -24.22
C ILE A 508 -11.61 3.48 -25.32
N ARG A 509 -12.82 3.16 -25.77
CA ARG A 509 -13.61 3.94 -26.73
C ARG A 509 -15.00 4.23 -26.18
N VAL A 510 -15.50 5.44 -26.39
CA VAL A 510 -16.89 5.80 -26.10
C VAL A 510 -17.75 5.39 -27.28
N VAL A 511 -18.91 4.80 -27.02
CA VAL A 511 -19.91 4.42 -28.03
C VAL A 511 -21.23 5.15 -27.79
N ASP A 512 -21.90 5.52 -28.87
CA ASP A 512 -23.23 6.13 -28.82
C ASP A 512 -24.34 5.07 -28.75
N GLU A 513 -24.12 3.91 -29.39
CA GLU A 513 -25.03 2.77 -29.41
C GLU A 513 -24.26 1.47 -29.15
N ILE A 514 -24.92 0.50 -28.49
CA ILE A 514 -24.34 -0.81 -28.22
C ILE A 514 -24.54 -1.70 -29.43
N ASP A 515 -23.46 -2.03 -30.11
CA ASP A 515 -23.42 -3.00 -31.20
C ASP A 515 -22.57 -4.22 -30.78
N PRO A 516 -23.19 -5.37 -30.45
CA PRO A 516 -22.48 -6.59 -30.06
C PRO A 516 -21.45 -7.10 -31.08
N ASP A 517 -21.58 -6.73 -32.36
CA ASP A 517 -20.71 -7.15 -33.45
C ASP A 517 -19.56 -6.16 -33.71
N ALA A 518 -19.66 -4.93 -33.20
CA ALA A 518 -18.61 -3.91 -33.32
C ALA A 518 -17.32 -4.31 -32.56
N PRO A 519 -16.15 -3.71 -32.89
CA PRO A 519 -14.92 -3.91 -32.13
C PRO A 519 -15.08 -3.61 -30.62
N LEU A 520 -14.22 -4.21 -29.79
CA LEU A 520 -14.24 -3.97 -28.35
C LEU A 520 -14.02 -2.50 -28.02
N ALA A 521 -14.94 -1.92 -27.25
CA ALA A 521 -14.83 -0.56 -26.73
C ALA A 521 -14.14 -0.49 -25.35
N PHE A 522 -14.03 -1.64 -24.66
CA PHE A 522 -13.28 -1.81 -23.41
C PHE A 522 -12.48 -3.12 -23.48
N PRO A 523 -11.20 -3.14 -23.06
CA PRO A 523 -10.30 -4.28 -23.32
C PRO A 523 -10.50 -5.48 -22.40
N ILE A 524 -11.32 -5.34 -21.34
CA ILE A 524 -11.57 -6.41 -20.37
C ILE A 524 -12.98 -6.95 -20.56
N LEU A 525 -13.07 -8.25 -20.79
CA LEU A 525 -14.33 -8.99 -20.92
C LEU A 525 -14.56 -9.81 -19.65
N ARG A 526 -15.84 -9.98 -19.30
CA ARG A 526 -16.29 -10.81 -18.19
C ARG A 526 -16.79 -12.14 -18.75
N LEU A 527 -16.22 -13.26 -18.29
CA LEU A 527 -16.51 -14.60 -18.83
C LEU A 527 -17.39 -15.41 -17.87
N GLY A 528 -18.40 -16.09 -18.43
CA GLY A 528 -19.23 -17.05 -17.68
C GLY A 528 -18.51 -18.36 -17.34
N ARG A 529 -17.41 -18.68 -18.03
CA ARG A 529 -16.56 -19.86 -17.79
C ARG A 529 -15.09 -19.51 -18.02
N THR A 530 -14.20 -20.14 -17.25
CA THR A 530 -12.75 -20.02 -17.49
C THR A 530 -12.37 -20.89 -18.71
N PRO A 531 -11.64 -20.36 -19.71
CA PRO A 531 -11.11 -21.18 -20.81
C PRO A 531 -10.12 -22.26 -20.32
N ASN A 532 -10.06 -23.40 -21.03
CA ASN A 532 -9.22 -24.55 -20.64
C ASN A 532 -7.77 -24.48 -21.19
N ALA A 533 -7.57 -23.87 -22.36
CA ALA A 533 -6.28 -23.83 -23.06
C ALA A 533 -5.44 -22.63 -22.61
N THR A 534 -5.03 -22.62 -21.34
CA THR A 534 -4.26 -21.52 -20.75
C THR A 534 -2.94 -22.00 -20.17
N ARG A 535 -1.93 -21.13 -20.19
CA ARG A 535 -0.64 -21.33 -19.53
C ARG A 535 -0.46 -20.30 -18.43
N ARG A 536 -0.02 -20.72 -17.25
CA ARG A 536 0.23 -19.80 -16.14
C ARG A 536 1.31 -18.78 -16.53
N CYS A 537 1.09 -17.52 -16.20
CA CYS A 537 2.11 -16.47 -16.27
C CYS A 537 2.90 -16.46 -14.97
N ASP A 538 4.22 -16.37 -15.09
CA ASP A 538 5.09 -16.08 -13.97
C ASP A 538 5.55 -14.62 -14.04
N LEU A 539 6.02 -14.10 -12.90
CA LEU A 539 6.73 -12.83 -12.91
C LEU A 539 7.99 -12.99 -13.75
N ASP A 540 8.22 -12.07 -14.68
CA ASP A 540 9.45 -12.05 -15.46
C ASP A 540 10.62 -11.82 -14.46
N GLN A 541 11.47 -12.83 -14.24
CA GLN A 541 12.58 -12.71 -13.28
C GLN A 541 13.58 -11.59 -13.65
N GLU A 542 13.64 -11.22 -14.93
CA GLU A 542 14.48 -10.13 -15.45
C GLU A 542 13.87 -8.72 -15.27
N HIS A 543 12.55 -8.61 -15.06
CA HIS A 543 11.86 -7.32 -14.92
C HIS A 543 11.26 -7.10 -13.53
N LEU A 544 11.32 -8.13 -12.69
CA LEU A 544 11.49 -7.90 -11.27
C LEU A 544 12.88 -7.29 -11.09
N VAL A 545 12.95 -6.14 -10.44
CA VAL A 545 14.04 -5.92 -9.50
C VAL A 545 14.00 -7.12 -8.52
N ASN A 546 14.74 -8.17 -8.91
CA ASN A 546 15.01 -9.47 -8.30
C ASN A 546 13.98 -10.03 -7.26
N PRO A 547 13.31 -11.17 -7.53
CA PRO A 547 12.54 -11.90 -6.52
C PRO A 547 13.41 -12.63 -5.48
N ASN A 548 14.72 -12.69 -5.66
CA ASN A 548 15.64 -13.00 -4.56
C ASN A 548 15.93 -11.70 -3.80
N LEU A 549 15.53 -11.67 -2.53
CA LEU A 549 16.26 -11.06 -1.42
C LEU A 549 17.55 -10.30 -1.84
N LEU A 550 17.61 -8.99 -1.54
CA LEU A 550 18.79 -8.12 -1.64
C LEU A 550 19.12 -7.63 -3.06
N SER A 551 18.45 -6.58 -3.53
CA SER A 551 19.05 -5.71 -4.57
C SER A 551 20.25 -4.94 -3.98
N PRO A 552 21.31 -4.66 -4.77
CA PRO A 552 22.39 -3.80 -4.33
C PRO A 552 21.89 -2.36 -4.17
N ARG A 553 22.42 -1.65 -3.16
CA ARG A 553 22.23 -0.22 -2.93
C ARG A 553 22.39 0.53 -4.27
N PRO A 554 21.42 1.35 -4.73
CA PRO A 554 21.70 2.27 -5.82
C PRO A 554 22.82 3.22 -5.32
N PRO A 555 23.97 3.31 -6.01
CA PRO A 555 25.06 4.16 -5.53
C PRO A 555 24.59 5.62 -5.49
N GLU A 556 24.89 6.31 -4.38
CA GLU A 556 24.63 7.74 -4.21
C GLU A 556 25.46 8.53 -5.23
N GLY A 557 24.80 9.39 -6.01
CA GLY A 557 25.45 10.50 -6.73
C GLY A 557 25.64 10.35 -8.23
N ASP A 558 25.31 9.22 -8.85
CA ASP A 558 25.67 8.97 -10.25
C ASP A 558 24.50 9.14 -11.23
N VAL A 559 24.77 9.80 -12.36
CA VAL A 559 23.86 9.86 -13.51
C VAL A 559 23.94 8.51 -14.24
N LEU A 560 22.80 7.82 -14.37
CA LEU A 560 22.69 6.60 -15.16
C LEU A 560 22.36 6.95 -16.61
N ILE A 561 23.24 6.59 -17.55
CA ILE A 561 22.93 6.67 -18.98
C ILE A 561 22.46 5.28 -19.43
N VAL A 562 21.20 5.21 -19.86
CA VAL A 562 20.61 3.99 -20.41
C VAL A 562 20.58 4.08 -21.93
N SER A 563 21.46 3.33 -22.57
CA SER A 563 21.52 3.19 -24.01
C SER A 563 20.68 1.98 -24.42
N ILE A 564 19.72 2.18 -25.34
CA ILE A 564 18.89 1.10 -25.87
C ILE A 564 19.35 0.82 -27.30
N HIS A 565 19.99 -0.32 -27.51
CA HIS A 565 20.51 -0.75 -28.81
C HIS A 565 19.52 -1.69 -29.50
N CYS A 566 19.29 -1.49 -30.79
CA CYS A 566 18.57 -2.47 -31.63
C CYS A 566 19.55 -3.54 -32.10
N THR A 567 19.15 -4.83 -32.07
CA THR A 567 20.02 -5.95 -32.45
C THR A 567 19.54 -6.74 -33.67
N ASP A 568 18.54 -6.23 -34.39
CA ASP A 568 18.02 -6.88 -35.60
C ASP A 568 19.08 -6.91 -36.73
N PRO A 569 19.23 -8.02 -37.48
CA PRO A 569 20.27 -8.15 -38.49
C PRO A 569 20.03 -7.20 -39.67
N GLY A 570 20.78 -6.10 -39.74
CA GLY A 570 20.66 -5.07 -40.78
C GLY A 570 21.05 -3.67 -40.30
N LEU A 571 21.01 -3.41 -38.99
CA LEU A 571 21.45 -2.16 -38.39
C LEU A 571 22.84 -2.31 -37.74
N ARG A 572 23.80 -1.50 -38.17
CA ARG A 572 25.08 -1.28 -37.48
C ARG A 572 25.53 0.15 -37.65
N VAL A 573 25.95 0.82 -36.58
CA VAL A 573 26.80 2.01 -36.64
C VAL A 573 27.81 2.01 -35.48
N ASP A 574 29.06 2.38 -35.81
CA ASP A 574 30.20 2.65 -34.94
C ASP A 574 30.25 4.14 -34.51
N GLY A 575 30.65 4.44 -33.26
CA GLY A 575 31.13 5.77 -32.88
C GLY A 575 31.09 6.09 -31.37
N PRO A 576 32.11 6.76 -30.78
CA PRO A 576 32.19 7.02 -29.34
C PRO A 576 31.47 8.30 -28.91
N PHE A 577 30.93 8.29 -27.68
CA PHE A 577 30.27 9.41 -27.01
C PHE A 577 31.26 10.47 -26.51
N GLU A 578 31.08 11.75 -26.85
CA GLU A 578 31.70 12.88 -26.15
C GLU A 578 30.65 13.76 -25.43
N ARG A 579 30.79 13.80 -24.10
CA ARG A 579 30.47 14.88 -23.13
C ARG A 579 29.12 15.64 -23.25
N ALA A 580 28.23 15.39 -22.29
CA ALA A 580 27.20 16.35 -21.83
C ALA A 580 27.24 16.38 -20.29
N ALA A 581 28.06 17.24 -19.67
CA ALA A 581 27.74 18.61 -19.24
C ALA A 581 26.78 18.66 -18.03
N ARG A 582 27.34 19.08 -16.88
CA ARG A 582 26.72 19.49 -15.60
C ARG A 582 25.23 19.87 -15.72
N TRP A 583 24.37 19.18 -14.98
CA TRP A 583 22.92 19.40 -15.05
C TRP A 583 22.32 19.82 -13.69
N GLN A 584 21.54 20.90 -13.73
CA GLN A 584 20.73 21.44 -12.64
C GLN A 584 19.26 21.44 -13.10
N GLY A 585 18.48 20.43 -12.71
CA GLY A 585 17.04 20.32 -13.04
C GLY A 585 16.41 19.04 -12.48
N ARG A 586 15.08 18.95 -12.41
CA ARG A 586 14.31 17.78 -11.88
C ARG A 586 13.34 17.17 -12.94
N LYS A 587 13.63 17.25 -14.24
CA LYS A 587 12.75 16.77 -15.32
C LYS A 587 13.40 15.71 -16.22
N VAL A 588 12.69 14.61 -16.52
CA VAL A 588 13.08 13.57 -17.50
C VAL A 588 13.14 14.17 -18.91
N ARG A 589 14.22 13.89 -19.66
CA ARG A 589 14.33 14.19 -21.10
C ARG A 589 14.71 12.93 -21.88
N TYR A 590 14.25 12.82 -23.12
CA TYR A 590 14.57 11.72 -24.03
C TYR A 590 15.41 12.26 -25.18
N ARG A 591 16.35 11.48 -25.72
CA ARG A 591 17.15 11.89 -26.89
C ARG A 591 16.99 10.88 -28.03
N PHE A 592 16.67 11.36 -29.21
CA PHE A 592 16.57 10.53 -30.42
C PHE A 592 17.31 11.21 -31.56
N GLY A 593 18.35 10.57 -32.08
CA GLY A 593 19.35 11.23 -32.92
C GLY A 593 20.01 12.43 -32.23
N ALA A 594 20.04 13.59 -32.90
CA ALA A 594 20.57 14.85 -32.37
C ALA A 594 19.54 15.70 -31.59
N ASN A 595 18.30 15.23 -31.46
CA ASN A 595 17.19 16.00 -30.89
C ASN A 595 16.83 15.53 -29.48
N GLU A 596 16.39 16.46 -28.64
CA GLU A 596 15.89 16.20 -27.28
C GLU A 596 14.38 16.42 -27.19
N TYR A 597 13.73 15.65 -26.32
CA TYR A 597 12.29 15.60 -26.13
C TYR A 597 11.96 15.63 -24.64
N ASP A 598 10.91 16.36 -24.25
CA ASP A 598 10.49 16.49 -22.85
C ASP A 598 9.38 15.49 -22.46
N ASP A 599 8.87 14.70 -23.42
CA ASP A 599 7.83 13.69 -23.18
C ASP A 599 7.91 12.51 -24.19
N THR A 600 7.35 11.36 -23.79
CA THR A 600 7.36 10.11 -24.57
C THR A 600 6.50 10.17 -25.83
N THR A 601 5.49 11.04 -25.90
CA THR A 601 4.62 11.18 -27.09
C THR A 601 5.35 11.89 -28.22
N ALA A 602 6.14 12.91 -27.90
CA ALA A 602 7.00 13.63 -28.84
C ALA A 602 8.12 12.72 -29.35
N LEU A 603 8.70 11.92 -28.47
CA LEU A 603 9.67 10.87 -28.82
C LEU A 603 9.05 9.82 -29.75
N GLU A 604 7.88 9.26 -29.41
CA GLU A 604 7.19 8.25 -30.24
C GLU A 604 6.88 8.78 -31.64
N ARG A 605 6.45 10.05 -31.74
CA ARG A 605 6.22 10.72 -33.03
C ARG A 605 7.50 10.84 -33.85
N ALA A 606 8.61 11.18 -33.21
CA ALA A 606 9.91 11.29 -33.87
C ALA A 606 10.41 9.91 -34.36
N ILE A 607 10.27 8.87 -33.53
CA ILE A 607 10.62 7.48 -33.89
C ILE A 607 9.80 7.03 -35.11
N ARG A 608 8.50 7.26 -35.12
CA ARG A 608 7.60 6.90 -36.25
C ARG A 608 7.91 7.65 -37.55
N GLN A 609 8.55 8.81 -37.46
CA GLN A 609 8.92 9.63 -38.62
C GLN A 609 10.32 9.29 -39.16
N ALA A 610 11.12 8.57 -38.40
CA ALA A 610 12.46 8.15 -38.81
C ALA A 610 12.42 6.90 -39.71
N ARG A 611 13.39 6.83 -40.62
CA ARG A 611 13.68 5.63 -41.44
C ARG A 611 14.47 4.60 -40.60
N PRO A 612 14.51 3.31 -40.99
CA PRO A 612 14.93 2.19 -40.13
C PRO A 612 16.42 2.15 -39.71
N ASP A 613 17.17 3.24 -39.75
CA ASP A 613 18.60 3.29 -39.41
C ASP A 613 18.92 4.41 -38.40
N THR A 614 18.32 4.44 -37.20
CA THR A 614 18.66 5.48 -36.20
C THR A 614 18.51 5.00 -34.75
N ASP A 615 19.51 5.31 -33.91
CA ASP A 615 19.57 4.99 -32.47
C ASP A 615 18.54 5.78 -31.62
N ALA A 616 18.00 5.14 -30.57
CA ALA A 616 17.23 5.79 -29.51
C ALA A 616 17.99 5.74 -28.18
N VAL A 617 18.24 6.89 -27.55
CA VAL A 617 18.98 6.99 -26.28
C VAL A 617 18.07 7.56 -25.19
N VAL A 618 17.87 6.83 -24.10
CA VAL A 618 17.05 7.29 -22.98
C VAL A 618 17.98 7.89 -21.92
N ILE A 619 18.01 9.21 -21.85
CA ILE A 619 18.79 9.92 -20.82
C ILE A 619 17.92 10.07 -19.58
N VAL A 620 17.96 9.09 -18.68
CA VAL A 620 17.17 9.15 -17.44
C VAL A 620 17.93 9.95 -16.38
N PRO A 621 17.39 11.08 -15.88
CA PRO A 621 18.11 11.94 -14.94
C PRO A 621 18.11 11.43 -13.50
N ASP A 622 17.43 10.33 -13.22
CA ASP A 622 17.20 9.86 -11.86
C ASP A 622 17.03 8.34 -11.84
N ALA A 623 17.94 7.63 -11.17
CA ALA A 623 17.91 6.17 -10.94
C ALA A 623 16.53 5.67 -10.48
N ARG A 624 15.74 6.54 -9.86
CA ARG A 624 14.44 6.27 -9.21
C ARG A 624 13.25 6.19 -10.15
N VAL A 625 13.39 6.56 -11.42
CA VAL A 625 12.35 6.44 -12.46
C VAL A 625 12.80 5.63 -13.67
N VAL A 626 14.06 5.16 -13.67
CA VAL A 626 14.69 4.41 -14.76
C VAL A 626 13.82 3.25 -15.23
N ASP A 627 13.32 2.41 -14.33
CA ASP A 627 12.56 1.21 -14.72
C ASP A 627 11.26 1.53 -15.48
N ARG A 628 10.53 2.56 -15.02
CA ARG A 628 9.27 2.98 -15.66
C ARG A 628 9.53 3.60 -17.03
N GLU A 629 10.54 4.45 -17.13
CA GLU A 629 10.85 5.15 -18.37
C GLU A 629 11.50 4.24 -19.42
N ILE A 630 12.34 3.27 -18.99
CA ILE A 630 12.84 2.19 -19.86
C ILE A 630 11.68 1.39 -20.46
N LEU A 631 10.71 0.99 -19.63
CA LEU A 631 9.56 0.21 -20.08
C LEU A 631 8.72 0.98 -21.10
N LEU A 632 8.46 2.28 -20.86
CA LEU A 632 7.71 3.13 -21.78
C LEU A 632 8.43 3.29 -23.12
N VAL A 633 9.74 3.49 -23.12
CA VAL A 633 10.52 3.60 -24.37
C VAL A 633 10.59 2.25 -25.10
N ALA A 634 10.84 1.16 -24.40
CA ALA A 634 10.87 -0.19 -25.00
C ALA A 634 9.52 -0.55 -25.64
N GLU A 635 8.40 -0.19 -25.01
CA GLU A 635 7.06 -0.40 -25.57
C GLU A 635 6.81 0.47 -26.81
N SER A 636 7.27 1.73 -26.79
CA SER A 636 7.20 2.65 -27.93
C SER A 636 8.00 2.12 -29.14
N LEU A 637 9.19 1.55 -28.90
CA LEU A 637 10.03 0.93 -29.91
C LEU A 637 9.40 -0.35 -30.47
N ARG A 638 8.80 -1.20 -29.63
CA ARG A 638 8.05 -2.39 -30.07
C ARG A 638 6.83 -2.02 -30.92
N ARG A 639 6.10 -0.96 -30.58
CA ARG A 639 4.98 -0.42 -31.41
C ARG A 639 5.46 0.02 -32.80
N CYS A 640 6.75 0.31 -32.95
CA CYS A 640 7.39 0.69 -34.20
C CYS A 640 8.07 -0.49 -34.93
N GLY A 641 7.88 -1.74 -34.46
CA GLY A 641 8.36 -2.94 -35.14
C GLY A 641 9.76 -3.42 -34.75
N VAL A 642 10.35 -2.90 -33.66
CA VAL A 642 11.63 -3.38 -33.14
C VAL A 642 11.41 -4.63 -32.27
N GLU A 643 11.98 -5.76 -32.65
CA GLU A 643 11.76 -7.04 -31.97
C GLU A 643 12.86 -7.36 -30.93
N HIS A 644 14.13 -7.04 -31.22
CA HIS A 644 15.26 -7.33 -30.34
C HIS A 644 15.96 -6.06 -29.82
N LEU A 645 15.78 -5.79 -28.52
CA LEU A 645 16.39 -4.67 -27.79
C LEU A 645 17.50 -5.19 -26.88
N HIS A 646 18.67 -4.55 -26.93
CA HIS A 646 19.77 -4.75 -26.00
C HIS A 646 19.95 -3.48 -25.17
N LEU A 647 19.79 -3.61 -23.86
CA LEU A 647 19.94 -2.51 -22.92
C LEU A 647 21.38 -2.47 -22.43
N ASP A 648 22.07 -1.36 -22.66
CA ASP A 648 23.36 -1.08 -22.05
C ASP A 648 23.18 0.03 -21.00
N VAL A 649 23.41 -0.32 -19.74
CA VAL A 649 23.31 0.60 -18.61
C VAL A 649 24.73 0.94 -18.20
N SER A 650 25.18 2.13 -18.58
CA SER A 650 26.53 2.60 -18.25
C SER A 650 26.48 3.59 -17.09
N LYS A 651 27.40 3.39 -16.15
CA LYS A 651 27.62 4.27 -15.01
C LYS A 651 28.59 5.37 -15.44
N HIS A 652 28.20 6.64 -15.30
CA HIS A 652 29.08 7.76 -15.61
C HIS A 652 29.46 8.50 -14.32
N GLU A 653 30.76 8.49 -14.00
CA GLU A 653 31.37 9.30 -12.91
C GLU A 653 31.28 10.81 -13.15
#